data_AF-A0A831ES49-F1
#
_entry.id   AF-A0A831ES49-F1
#
_cell.length_a   1.000
_cell.length_b   1.000
_cell.length_c   1.000
_cell.angle_alpha   90.00
_cell.angle_beta   90.00
_cell.angle_gamma   90.00
#
_symmetry.space_group_name_H-M   'P 1'
#
loop_
_entity.id
_entity.type
_entity.pdbx_description
1 polymer ?
#
loop_
_entity_poly.entity_id
_entity_poly.type
_entity_poly.pdbx_seq_one_letter_code
_entity_poly.pdbx_strand_id
1 'polypeptide(L)'
;MLRSGEKERKEKHGIIGAYKFVQSMLHQSDICWVPLSVAEMIRVSGNVGLRMKESDLSRHLQGYQNGAISDDVLFVGFKENNLYLLPLEVKTGARPDYNYAGRQARELKRYLQQDILGPQTLASQLYRALFIRQVLMQVEKLRLYGVLDNDKLSSLLERREWWLTGDYQLGEFSDYVEGFVVAHVDSETCFDLSYKTTPDNILQIEIPYSLLPSLIAAQGDEQQLSERYRVPEKYCLKPDCDVEPLKYILAADTVSQDEEQSISEPKPSQPNAQTLASECRDTPLQILFGHDAVRQSPLYWEPTNTAKFMNTNTGIIGTMGTGKTQFTKSLVTQLKRNQSCNVDSKPIGLLIFDYKSDYVDEAFLEATGAKKYKLFKLPYNPLSLFGDTPMLPIHTAGGLSETMAKAYSLGHKQQLKLENLILECYEAAGISPEDPTTWSRTTPTIEDVWQRFLAQEKVEEDSLYAALSKLARYKIFETIPEQMTSLYELIDGVTVIELAGYPPEVQNLVVALTLDLFYAQMQKRGKPVVRGDYRQLTKMILVDEADNFMRQDFSSLRKILKEGREYGVGAILSTQEITHFKTGENNYASYILTWVIHRVSEIKNADIKAVFNVDDKSEQESLMGQIRQLEKHFSLYIDGDKRVNKMRDKAFWELIE
;
A
#
# COMPACT_ATOMS: atom_id res chain seq x y z
N MET A 1 -18.27 30.85 -2.92
CA MET A 1 -16.88 30.32 -3.01
C MET A 1 -15.84 31.25 -2.38
N LEU A 2 -15.41 32.35 -2.99
CA LEU A 2 -14.25 33.12 -2.46
C LEU A 2 -14.39 33.65 -1.01
N ARG A 3 -15.63 33.90 -0.54
CA ARG A 3 -15.95 34.26 0.86
C ARG A 3 -16.61 33.13 1.66
N SER A 4 -16.79 31.96 1.06
CA SER A 4 -17.35 30.76 1.71
C SER A 4 -16.35 30.18 2.71
N GLY A 5 -16.84 29.54 3.79
CA GLY A 5 -16.00 28.80 4.73
C GLY A 5 -15.44 27.50 4.12
N GLU A 6 -14.38 26.92 4.68
CA GLU A 6 -13.71 25.75 4.10
C GLU A 6 -14.64 24.54 3.92
N LYS A 7 -15.50 24.25 4.90
CA LYS A 7 -16.49 23.16 4.81
C LYS A 7 -17.44 23.34 3.61
N GLU A 8 -17.99 24.55 3.45
CA GLU A 8 -18.88 24.93 2.34
C GLU A 8 -18.15 24.89 0.98
N ARG A 9 -16.82 25.08 0.96
CA ARG A 9 -15.98 24.86 -0.24
C ARG A 9 -15.79 23.38 -0.52
N LYS A 10 -15.42 22.56 0.48
CA LYS A 10 -15.28 21.10 0.33
C LYS A 10 -16.56 20.47 -0.23
N GLU A 11 -17.69 20.84 0.34
CA GLU A 11 -19.05 20.40 -0.06
C GLU A 11 -19.34 20.75 -1.53
N LYS A 12 -19.19 22.03 -1.92
CA LYS A 12 -19.43 22.47 -3.30
C LYS A 12 -18.43 21.92 -4.31
N HIS A 13 -17.18 21.67 -3.90
CA HIS A 13 -16.19 20.95 -4.69
C HIS A 13 -16.60 19.48 -4.89
N GLY A 14 -17.06 18.81 -3.82
CA GLY A 14 -17.56 17.43 -3.85
C GLY A 14 -18.71 17.27 -4.84
N ILE A 15 -19.69 18.18 -4.84
CA ILE A 15 -20.80 18.20 -5.81
C ILE A 15 -20.27 18.28 -7.26
N ILE A 16 -19.27 19.14 -7.51
CA ILE A 16 -18.65 19.29 -8.85
C ILE A 16 -17.93 18.00 -9.28
N GLY A 17 -17.18 17.36 -8.37
CA GLY A 17 -16.53 16.08 -8.68
C GLY A 17 -17.51 14.93 -8.87
N ALA A 18 -18.58 14.90 -8.08
CA ALA A 18 -19.60 13.85 -8.12
C ALA A 18 -20.44 13.90 -9.40
N TYR A 19 -20.91 15.09 -9.84
CA TYR A 19 -21.67 15.15 -11.09
C TYR A 19 -20.80 14.75 -12.28
N LYS A 20 -19.54 15.21 -12.37
CA LYS A 20 -18.63 14.83 -13.46
C LYS A 20 -18.37 13.33 -13.51
N PHE A 21 -18.29 12.69 -12.34
CA PHE A 21 -18.10 11.25 -12.24
C PHE A 21 -19.36 10.47 -12.68
N VAL A 22 -20.56 10.85 -12.25
CA VAL A 22 -21.80 10.19 -12.71
C VAL A 22 -22.08 10.48 -14.19
N GLN A 23 -21.73 11.67 -14.68
CA GLN A 23 -21.91 12.06 -16.08
C GLN A 23 -21.07 11.18 -17.04
N SER A 24 -19.85 10.79 -16.66
CA SER A 24 -19.08 9.82 -17.48
C SER A 24 -19.68 8.41 -17.51
N MET A 25 -20.42 8.01 -16.47
CA MET A 25 -21.16 6.73 -16.43
C MET A 25 -22.39 6.76 -17.35
N LEU A 26 -22.96 7.94 -17.60
CA LEU A 26 -24.13 8.14 -18.47
C LEU A 26 -23.75 8.49 -19.93
N HIS A 27 -22.49 8.87 -20.18
CA HIS A 27 -22.03 9.45 -21.46
C HIS A 27 -22.27 8.55 -22.69
N GLN A 28 -22.21 7.22 -22.52
CA GLN A 28 -22.36 6.24 -23.60
C GLN A 28 -23.83 5.97 -23.98
N SER A 29 -24.80 6.45 -23.20
CA SER A 29 -26.22 6.29 -23.51
C SER A 29 -26.69 7.24 -24.61
N ASP A 30 -27.76 6.87 -25.30
CA ASP A 30 -28.41 7.69 -26.33
C ASP A 30 -29.40 8.73 -25.76
N ILE A 31 -29.43 8.88 -24.43
CA ILE A 31 -30.28 9.82 -23.70
C ILE A 31 -29.53 11.15 -23.52
N CYS A 32 -30.17 12.26 -23.89
CA CYS A 32 -29.65 13.60 -23.63
C CYS A 32 -29.78 13.91 -22.13
N TRP A 33 -28.68 13.86 -21.37
CA TRP A 33 -28.65 14.14 -19.93
C TRP A 33 -28.31 15.60 -19.61
N VAL A 34 -29.09 16.22 -18.74
CA VAL A 34 -28.86 17.56 -18.20
C VAL A 34 -28.74 17.50 -16.67
N PRO A 35 -27.59 17.85 -16.07
CA PRO A 35 -27.44 17.96 -14.62
C PRO A 35 -28.08 19.26 -14.09
N LEU A 36 -28.96 19.14 -13.09
CA LEU A 36 -29.62 20.26 -12.42
C LEU A 36 -29.27 20.27 -10.93
N SER A 37 -28.97 21.45 -10.37
CA SER A 37 -28.90 21.62 -8.91
C SER A 37 -30.32 21.72 -8.35
N VAL A 38 -30.63 20.86 -7.39
CA VAL A 38 -31.98 20.76 -6.79
C VAL A 38 -32.25 21.98 -5.91
N ALA A 39 -31.28 22.39 -5.08
CA ALA A 39 -31.35 23.64 -4.31
C ALA A 39 -31.63 24.90 -5.16
N GLU A 40 -31.00 25.04 -6.34
CA GLU A 40 -31.27 26.16 -7.26
C GLU A 40 -32.66 26.03 -7.92
N MET A 41 -33.14 24.81 -8.20
CA MET A 41 -34.52 24.59 -8.65
C MET A 41 -35.54 25.07 -7.61
N ILE A 42 -35.39 24.67 -6.33
CA ILE A 42 -36.29 25.06 -5.23
C ILE A 42 -36.27 26.58 -4.99
N ARG A 43 -35.09 27.19 -5.07
CA ARG A 43 -34.91 28.63 -4.87
C ARG A 43 -35.55 29.47 -5.99
N VAL A 44 -35.67 28.94 -7.20
CA VAL A 44 -36.33 29.60 -8.32
C VAL A 44 -37.82 29.24 -8.41
N SER A 45 -38.22 28.00 -8.06
CA SER A 45 -39.59 27.50 -8.16
C SER A 45 -40.61 28.38 -7.43
N GLY A 46 -40.25 28.90 -6.27
CA GLY A 46 -41.08 29.82 -5.48
C GLY A 46 -41.48 31.11 -6.21
N ASN A 47 -40.68 31.58 -7.18
CA ASN A 47 -41.00 32.73 -8.04
C ASN A 47 -41.72 32.34 -9.35
N VAL A 48 -41.80 31.04 -9.66
CA VAL A 48 -42.26 30.50 -10.95
C VAL A 48 -43.61 29.76 -10.82
N GLY A 49 -44.09 29.50 -9.60
CA GLY A 49 -45.42 28.92 -9.33
C GLY A 49 -45.45 27.38 -9.22
N LEU A 50 -44.28 26.73 -9.28
CA LEU A 50 -44.11 25.32 -8.94
C LEU A 50 -44.35 25.13 -7.43
N ARG A 51 -45.05 24.06 -7.04
CA ARG A 51 -45.49 23.84 -5.64
C ARG A 51 -44.40 23.42 -4.64
N MET A 52 -43.16 23.24 -5.10
CA MET A 52 -41.99 23.02 -4.23
C MET A 52 -41.79 24.22 -3.29
N LYS A 53 -42.02 24.01 -1.99
CA LYS A 53 -41.70 25.00 -0.96
C LYS A 53 -40.37 24.69 -0.30
N GLU A 54 -39.70 25.72 0.21
CA GLU A 54 -38.55 25.54 1.11
C GLU A 54 -38.92 24.69 2.33
N SER A 55 -40.18 24.74 2.82
CA SER A 55 -40.66 23.91 3.93
C SER A 55 -40.52 22.40 3.72
N ASP A 56 -40.53 21.96 2.46
CA ASP A 56 -40.61 20.54 2.10
C ASP A 56 -39.21 19.89 2.15
N LEU A 57 -38.15 20.72 2.20
CA LEU A 57 -36.75 20.30 2.40
C LEU A 57 -36.10 20.92 3.65
N SER A 58 -36.64 22.00 4.21
CA SER A 58 -36.06 22.66 5.38
C SER A 58 -36.18 21.81 6.64
N ARG A 59 -35.05 21.33 7.16
CA ARG A 59 -35.01 20.49 8.38
C ARG A 59 -35.52 21.14 9.67
N HIS A 60 -35.75 22.45 9.71
CA HIS A 60 -36.14 23.19 10.92
C HIS A 60 -37.14 24.32 10.63
N LEU A 61 -38.43 24.08 10.90
CA LEU A 61 -39.33 25.03 11.61
C LEU A 61 -40.67 24.36 11.97
N GLN A 62 -41.09 24.51 13.23
CA GLN A 62 -42.43 24.20 13.77
C GLN A 62 -43.06 22.81 13.46
N GLY A 63 -42.61 21.79 14.20
CA GLY A 63 -43.54 20.83 14.81
C GLY A 63 -43.93 19.55 14.04
N TYR A 64 -43.61 19.44 12.75
CA TYR A 64 -43.73 18.16 12.01
C TYR A 64 -42.35 17.53 11.76
N GLN A 65 -42.30 16.19 11.82
CA GLN A 65 -41.05 15.41 11.64
C GLN A 65 -40.98 14.74 10.26
N ASN A 66 -39.74 14.63 9.76
CA ASN A 66 -39.29 13.68 8.73
C ASN A 66 -39.84 13.85 7.30
N GLY A 67 -39.27 14.82 6.58
CA GLY A 67 -38.92 14.65 5.17
C GLY A 67 -37.42 14.41 5.04
N ALA A 68 -36.99 13.42 4.27
CA ALA A 68 -35.58 13.14 4.00
C ALA A 68 -35.37 13.16 2.48
N ILE A 69 -35.11 14.35 1.93
CA ILE A 69 -34.99 14.62 0.49
C ILE A 69 -33.56 15.07 0.18
N SER A 70 -33.11 14.85 -1.06
CA SER A 70 -31.85 15.35 -1.60
C SER A 70 -31.97 16.78 -2.13
N ASP A 71 -31.02 17.66 -1.82
CA ASP A 71 -30.91 19.02 -2.34
C ASP A 71 -29.69 19.25 -3.26
N ASP A 72 -28.90 18.19 -3.52
CA ASP A 72 -27.69 18.20 -4.34
C ASP A 72 -27.99 18.30 -5.85
N VAL A 73 -28.05 17.16 -6.56
CA VAL A 73 -28.07 17.09 -8.03
C VAL A 73 -29.15 16.12 -8.54
N LEU A 74 -29.79 16.50 -9.64
CA LEU A 74 -30.74 15.68 -10.40
C LEU A 74 -30.29 15.65 -11.85
N PHE A 75 -29.96 14.47 -12.37
CA PHE A 75 -29.80 14.26 -13.81
C PHE A 75 -31.17 14.07 -14.44
N VAL A 76 -31.48 14.92 -15.42
CA VAL A 76 -32.72 14.86 -16.20
C VAL A 76 -32.38 14.38 -17.60
N GLY A 77 -32.89 13.21 -17.96
CA GLY A 77 -32.68 12.58 -19.26
C GLY A 77 -33.83 12.87 -20.22
N PHE A 78 -33.49 13.03 -21.50
CA PHE A 78 -34.44 13.21 -22.60
C PHE A 78 -34.16 12.18 -23.70
N LYS A 79 -35.14 11.31 -23.99
CA LYS A 79 -35.14 10.40 -25.16
C LYS A 79 -36.56 10.28 -25.68
N GLU A 80 -36.73 10.48 -26.99
CA GLU A 80 -38.02 10.51 -27.69
C GLU A 80 -39.06 11.44 -27.04
N ASN A 81 -40.06 10.86 -26.36
CA ASN A 81 -41.16 11.54 -25.67
C ASN A 81 -41.13 11.34 -24.14
N ASN A 82 -40.05 10.74 -23.63
CA ASN A 82 -39.92 10.31 -22.23
C ASN A 82 -38.87 11.16 -21.50
N LEU A 83 -39.21 11.53 -20.26
CA LEU A 83 -38.35 12.21 -19.30
C LEU A 83 -37.86 11.21 -18.24
N TYR A 84 -36.56 11.17 -18.00
CA TYR A 84 -35.91 10.27 -17.04
C TYR A 84 -35.32 11.07 -15.89
N LEU A 85 -35.35 10.53 -14.67
CA LEU A 85 -34.90 11.21 -13.47
C LEU A 85 -33.95 10.32 -12.67
N LEU A 86 -32.67 10.71 -12.61
CA LEU A 86 -31.64 10.04 -11.81
C LEU A 86 -31.10 11.02 -10.73
N PRO A 87 -31.51 10.85 -9.45
CA PRO A 87 -31.03 11.68 -8.35
C PRO A 87 -29.59 11.31 -7.97
N LEU A 88 -28.80 12.31 -7.57
CA LEU A 88 -27.45 12.17 -7.05
C LEU A 88 -27.32 12.92 -5.71
N GLU A 89 -27.20 12.16 -4.63
CA GLU A 89 -26.84 12.65 -3.30
C GLU A 89 -25.31 12.64 -3.13
N VAL A 90 -24.73 13.70 -2.58
CA VAL A 90 -23.28 13.87 -2.47
C VAL A 90 -22.85 14.05 -1.01
N LYS A 91 -21.76 13.39 -0.61
CA LYS A 91 -21.17 13.53 0.73
C LYS A 91 -19.65 13.74 0.60
N THR A 92 -19.05 14.44 1.56
CA THR A 92 -17.63 14.83 1.49
C THR A 92 -17.03 14.94 2.89
N GLY A 93 -15.88 14.30 3.11
CA GLY A 93 -15.23 14.20 4.43
C GLY A 93 -15.29 12.76 4.96
N ALA A 94 -15.71 12.58 6.21
CA ALA A 94 -15.85 11.24 6.80
C ALA A 94 -16.94 10.39 6.11
N ARG A 95 -16.84 9.06 6.23
CA ARG A 95 -17.85 8.12 5.72
C ARG A 95 -19.26 8.47 6.25
N PRO A 96 -20.26 8.74 5.38
CA PRO A 96 -21.63 9.05 5.79
C PRO A 96 -22.44 7.81 6.20
N ASP A 97 -23.63 8.03 6.77
CA ASP A 97 -24.69 7.02 6.72
C ASP A 97 -25.22 6.90 5.28
N TYR A 98 -24.66 5.94 4.54
CA TYR A 98 -25.06 5.65 3.17
C TYR A 98 -26.52 5.17 3.02
N ASN A 99 -27.14 4.64 4.08
CA ASN A 99 -28.55 4.24 4.06
C ASN A 99 -29.45 5.47 4.18
N TYR A 100 -29.07 6.45 5.01
CA TYR A 100 -29.78 7.73 5.08
C TYR A 100 -29.62 8.52 3.77
N ALA A 101 -28.41 8.62 3.23
CA ALA A 101 -28.14 9.27 1.94
C ALA A 101 -28.92 8.60 0.78
N GLY A 102 -28.99 7.27 0.76
CA GLY A 102 -29.77 6.54 -0.24
C GLY A 102 -31.30 6.71 -0.12
N ARG A 103 -31.81 7.13 1.04
CA ARG A 103 -33.22 7.55 1.21
C ARG A 103 -33.45 8.97 0.69
N GLN A 104 -32.50 9.89 0.90
CA GLN A 104 -32.58 11.26 0.38
C GLN A 104 -32.70 11.31 -1.15
N ALA A 105 -31.85 10.55 -1.86
CA ALA A 105 -31.92 10.45 -3.32
C ALA A 105 -33.28 9.89 -3.78
N ARG A 106 -33.76 8.81 -3.15
CA ARG A 106 -35.01 8.14 -3.53
C ARG A 106 -36.25 8.97 -3.29
N GLU A 107 -36.36 9.64 -2.14
CA GLU A 107 -37.54 10.46 -1.83
C GLU A 107 -37.64 11.67 -2.77
N LEU A 108 -36.51 12.24 -3.22
CA LEU A 108 -36.49 13.25 -4.28
C LEU A 108 -37.10 12.71 -5.58
N LYS A 109 -36.66 11.52 -6.04
CA LYS A 109 -37.21 10.88 -7.25
C LYS A 109 -38.71 10.56 -7.07
N ARG A 110 -39.09 9.98 -5.94
CA ARG A 110 -40.48 9.65 -5.59
C ARG A 110 -41.39 10.89 -5.62
N TYR A 111 -41.02 11.97 -4.93
CA TYR A 111 -41.77 13.22 -4.87
C TYR A 111 -41.91 13.87 -6.26
N LEU A 112 -40.83 13.88 -7.06
CA LEU A 112 -40.88 14.39 -8.44
C LEU A 112 -41.81 13.56 -9.35
N GLN A 113 -41.66 12.23 -9.36
CA GLN A 113 -42.47 11.36 -10.21
C GLN A 113 -43.93 11.29 -9.75
N GLN A 114 -44.19 11.00 -8.48
CA GLN A 114 -45.53 10.67 -7.98
C GLN A 114 -46.36 11.90 -7.63
N ASP A 115 -45.77 12.92 -7.00
CA ASP A 115 -46.53 14.02 -6.39
C ASP A 115 -46.62 15.25 -7.31
N ILE A 116 -45.66 15.43 -8.22
CA ILE A 116 -45.55 16.61 -9.11
C ILE A 116 -45.85 16.26 -10.58
N LEU A 117 -45.00 15.43 -11.21
CA LEU A 117 -44.93 15.32 -12.67
C LEU A 117 -45.82 14.20 -13.26
N GLY A 118 -45.98 13.08 -12.56
CA GLY A 118 -46.71 11.90 -13.04
C GLY A 118 -48.24 11.99 -13.08
N PRO A 119 -48.94 12.66 -12.13
CA PRO A 119 -50.40 12.69 -12.13
C PRO A 119 -50.95 13.31 -13.42
N GLN A 120 -51.98 12.70 -14.02
CA GLN A 120 -52.58 13.22 -15.26
C GLN A 120 -53.67 14.25 -14.95
N THR A 121 -53.23 15.41 -14.47
CA THR A 121 -54.09 16.56 -14.13
C THR A 121 -53.58 17.82 -14.83
N LEU A 122 -54.47 18.80 -15.07
CA LEU A 122 -54.09 20.11 -15.62
C LEU A 122 -53.02 20.83 -14.76
N ALA A 123 -53.06 20.65 -13.44
CA ALA A 123 -52.05 21.20 -12.53
C ALA A 123 -50.68 20.55 -12.73
N SER A 124 -50.63 19.23 -12.91
CA SER A 124 -49.40 18.48 -13.18
C SER A 124 -48.86 18.70 -14.61
N GLN A 125 -49.73 18.87 -15.62
CA GLN A 125 -49.33 19.30 -16.96
C GLN A 125 -48.65 20.69 -16.90
N LEU A 126 -49.21 21.62 -16.12
CA LEU A 126 -48.58 22.91 -15.84
C LEU A 126 -47.25 22.75 -15.07
N TYR A 127 -47.16 21.87 -14.08
CA TYR A 127 -45.89 21.59 -13.38
C TYR A 127 -44.84 20.96 -14.31
N ARG A 128 -45.24 20.08 -15.23
CA ARG A 128 -44.37 19.53 -16.29
C ARG A 128 -43.82 20.65 -17.18
N ALA A 129 -44.69 21.53 -17.69
CA ALA A 129 -44.27 22.70 -18.48
C ALA A 129 -43.32 23.64 -17.71
N LEU A 130 -43.60 23.94 -16.44
CA LEU A 130 -42.75 24.79 -15.59
C LEU A 130 -41.42 24.12 -15.21
N PHE A 131 -41.41 22.80 -15.02
CA PHE A 131 -40.18 22.02 -14.79
C PHE A 131 -39.27 22.08 -16.02
N ILE A 132 -39.79 21.79 -17.22
CA ILE A 132 -39.03 21.94 -18.47
C ILE A 132 -38.49 23.36 -18.66
N ARG A 133 -39.29 24.39 -18.35
CA ARG A 133 -38.82 25.78 -18.39
C ARG A 133 -37.62 26.03 -17.47
N GLN A 134 -37.62 25.43 -16.27
CA GLN A 134 -36.47 25.47 -15.37
C GLN A 134 -35.27 24.70 -15.94
N VAL A 135 -35.46 23.53 -16.55
CA VAL A 135 -34.38 22.76 -17.19
C VAL A 135 -33.73 23.59 -18.31
N LEU A 136 -34.51 24.14 -19.24
CA LEU A 136 -34.02 24.92 -20.37
C LEU A 136 -33.21 26.16 -19.91
N MET A 137 -33.66 26.85 -18.85
CA MET A 137 -32.91 27.99 -18.29
C MET A 137 -31.56 27.56 -17.66
N GLN A 138 -31.43 26.33 -17.17
CA GLN A 138 -30.14 25.79 -16.72
C GLN A 138 -29.28 25.31 -17.90
N VAL A 139 -29.88 24.74 -18.96
CA VAL A 139 -29.17 24.45 -20.23
C VAL A 139 -28.55 25.71 -20.82
N GLU A 140 -29.27 26.83 -20.86
CA GLU A 140 -28.73 28.13 -21.31
C GLU A 140 -27.51 28.57 -20.48
N LYS A 141 -27.59 28.48 -19.15
CA LYS A 141 -26.43 28.77 -18.25
C LYS A 141 -25.26 27.83 -18.54
N LEU A 142 -25.49 26.52 -18.66
CA LEU A 142 -24.44 25.52 -18.86
C LEU A 142 -23.75 25.66 -20.22
N ARG A 143 -24.50 26.02 -21.28
CA ARG A 143 -23.94 26.38 -22.59
C ARG A 143 -23.10 27.66 -22.54
N LEU A 144 -23.58 28.70 -21.84
CA LEU A 144 -22.82 29.96 -21.64
C LEU A 144 -21.51 29.75 -20.87
N TYR A 145 -21.42 28.71 -20.02
CA TYR A 145 -20.21 28.34 -19.30
C TYR A 145 -19.37 27.25 -19.98
N GLY A 146 -19.76 26.76 -21.16
CA GLY A 146 -19.04 25.70 -21.90
C GLY A 146 -19.02 24.34 -21.18
N VAL A 147 -20.02 24.04 -20.33
CA VAL A 147 -20.08 22.83 -19.50
C VAL A 147 -20.79 21.67 -20.20
N LEU A 148 -21.66 21.96 -21.16
CA LEU A 148 -22.35 20.96 -21.98
C LEU A 148 -22.02 21.15 -23.46
N ASP A 149 -21.81 20.03 -24.15
CA ASP A 149 -21.67 19.98 -25.59
C ASP A 149 -22.98 20.38 -26.30
N ASN A 150 -22.87 21.08 -27.43
CA ASN A 150 -24.02 21.52 -28.21
C ASN A 150 -24.65 20.36 -28.99
N ASP A 151 -23.84 19.41 -29.44
CA ASP A 151 -24.30 18.35 -30.35
C ASP A 151 -25.23 17.37 -29.62
N LYS A 152 -24.89 16.99 -28.38
CA LYS A 152 -25.77 16.18 -27.51
C LYS A 152 -27.06 16.90 -27.07
N LEU A 153 -27.12 18.23 -27.13
CA LEU A 153 -28.29 19.04 -26.77
C LEU A 153 -29.25 19.33 -27.94
N SER A 154 -28.86 18.99 -29.18
CA SER A 154 -29.63 19.26 -30.40
C SER A 154 -31.10 18.80 -30.30
N SER A 155 -31.33 17.52 -30.02
CA SER A 155 -32.66 16.88 -29.94
C SER A 155 -33.61 17.52 -28.91
N LEU A 156 -33.06 18.00 -27.78
CA LEU A 156 -33.81 18.73 -26.76
C LEU A 156 -34.19 20.15 -27.25
N LEU A 157 -33.26 20.86 -27.87
CA LEU A 157 -33.44 22.25 -28.30
C LEU A 157 -34.36 22.37 -29.53
N GLU A 158 -34.30 21.42 -30.46
CA GLU A 158 -35.21 21.37 -31.61
C GLU A 158 -36.67 21.17 -31.18
N ARG A 159 -36.91 20.32 -30.18
CA ARG A 159 -38.26 20.02 -29.65
C ARG A 159 -38.66 20.89 -28.45
N ARG A 160 -37.92 21.96 -28.13
CA ARG A 160 -38.12 22.83 -26.94
C ARG A 160 -39.59 23.23 -26.70
N GLU A 161 -40.30 23.58 -27.78
CA GLU A 161 -41.69 24.07 -27.73
C GLU A 161 -42.70 22.94 -27.46
N TRP A 162 -42.38 21.71 -27.86
CA TRP A 162 -43.15 20.52 -27.52
C TRP A 162 -42.93 20.10 -26.06
N TRP A 163 -41.68 20.09 -25.57
CA TRP A 163 -41.42 19.80 -24.16
C TRP A 163 -42.14 20.79 -23.22
N LEU A 164 -42.26 22.05 -23.63
CA LEU A 164 -42.95 23.11 -22.89
C LEU A 164 -44.49 22.97 -22.84
N THR A 165 -45.13 22.05 -23.57
CA THR A 165 -46.58 21.79 -23.39
C THR A 165 -46.87 20.93 -22.15
N GLY A 166 -45.88 20.15 -21.70
CA GLY A 166 -46.06 19.19 -20.61
C GLY A 166 -46.80 17.91 -21.02
N ASP A 167 -46.81 17.54 -22.30
CA ASP A 167 -47.47 16.31 -22.80
C ASP A 167 -46.56 15.06 -22.82
N TYR A 168 -45.32 15.19 -22.33
CA TYR A 168 -44.36 14.10 -22.21
C TYR A 168 -44.70 13.12 -21.07
N GLN A 169 -44.14 11.90 -21.15
CA GLN A 169 -44.29 10.86 -20.13
C GLN A 169 -43.02 10.71 -19.28
N LEU A 170 -43.15 10.02 -18.14
CA LEU A 170 -41.99 9.62 -17.32
C LEU A 170 -41.56 8.21 -17.75
N GLY A 171 -40.27 8.04 -18.01
CA GLY A 171 -39.66 6.74 -18.29
C GLY A 171 -38.96 6.17 -17.05
N GLU A 172 -38.96 4.85 -16.94
CA GLU A 172 -38.20 4.10 -15.94
C GLU A 172 -37.28 3.07 -16.62
N PHE A 173 -36.23 2.65 -15.92
CA PHE A 173 -35.25 1.68 -16.41
C PHE A 173 -35.53 0.31 -15.80
N SER A 174 -35.52 -0.76 -16.60
CA SER A 174 -35.62 -2.13 -16.07
C SER A 174 -34.34 -2.56 -15.34
N ASP A 175 -33.20 -2.32 -15.98
CA ASP A 175 -31.89 -2.92 -15.62
C ASP A 175 -30.82 -1.86 -15.30
N TYR A 176 -31.23 -0.71 -14.76
CA TYR A 176 -30.33 0.34 -14.30
C TYR A 176 -30.67 0.82 -12.89
N VAL A 177 -29.79 1.65 -12.30
CA VAL A 177 -29.87 2.06 -10.88
C VAL A 177 -30.86 3.20 -10.68
N GLU A 178 -31.57 3.17 -9.56
CA GLU A 178 -32.63 4.13 -9.21
C GLU A 178 -32.10 5.52 -8.80
N GLY A 179 -30.80 5.62 -8.55
CA GLY A 179 -30.11 6.84 -8.14
C GLY A 179 -28.72 6.56 -7.58
N PHE A 180 -27.99 7.63 -7.27
CA PHE A 180 -26.60 7.58 -6.86
C PHE A 180 -26.38 8.22 -5.48
N VAL A 181 -25.44 7.66 -4.73
CA VAL A 181 -24.84 8.29 -3.54
C VAL A 181 -23.33 8.31 -3.74
N VAL A 182 -22.74 9.48 -3.98
CA VAL A 182 -21.29 9.64 -4.16
C VAL A 182 -20.67 10.25 -2.90
N ALA A 183 -19.78 9.50 -2.24
CA ALA A 183 -19.02 9.98 -1.09
C ALA A 183 -17.56 10.23 -1.45
N HIS A 184 -17.11 11.48 -1.36
CA HIS A 184 -15.69 11.86 -1.42
C HIS A 184 -15.07 11.67 -0.04
N VAL A 185 -14.53 10.48 0.22
CA VAL A 185 -14.11 10.02 1.54
C VAL A 185 -12.67 10.46 1.85
N ASP A 186 -12.53 11.21 2.94
CA ASP A 186 -11.27 11.77 3.46
C ASP A 186 -10.78 10.85 4.61
N SER A 187 -10.37 9.63 4.27
CA SER A 187 -9.90 8.56 5.19
C SER A 187 -8.70 7.83 4.62
N GLU A 188 -7.76 7.45 5.49
CA GLU A 188 -6.56 6.67 5.17
C GLU A 188 -6.87 5.19 4.83
N THR A 189 -8.15 4.80 4.74
CA THR A 189 -8.58 3.44 4.31
C THR A 189 -9.32 3.41 2.96
N CYS A 190 -9.51 4.58 2.33
CA CYS A 190 -10.13 4.70 1.01
C CYS A 190 -9.05 4.90 -0.06
N PHE A 191 -8.50 3.80 -0.59
CA PHE A 191 -7.45 3.83 -1.62
C PHE A 191 -7.97 3.77 -3.05
N ASP A 192 -8.96 2.92 -3.30
CA ASP A 192 -9.61 2.72 -4.59
C ASP A 192 -11.07 3.22 -4.56
N LEU A 193 -11.70 3.30 -5.73
CA LEU A 193 -13.14 3.53 -5.82
C LEU A 193 -13.89 2.26 -5.39
N SER A 194 -14.88 2.40 -4.49
CA SER A 194 -15.71 1.30 -4.01
C SER A 194 -17.15 1.46 -4.50
N TYR A 195 -17.79 0.36 -4.89
CA TYR A 195 -19.12 0.36 -5.50
C TYR A 195 -20.04 -0.65 -4.81
N LYS A 196 -21.22 -0.21 -4.39
CA LYS A 196 -22.20 -1.06 -3.68
C LYS A 196 -23.64 -0.66 -4.02
N THR A 197 -24.38 -1.57 -4.66
CA THR A 197 -25.83 -1.40 -4.85
C THR A 197 -26.57 -1.74 -3.55
N THR A 198 -27.57 -0.95 -3.17
CA THR A 198 -28.47 -1.25 -2.05
C THR A 198 -29.59 -2.22 -2.45
N PRO A 199 -30.31 -2.84 -1.49
CA PRO A 199 -31.54 -3.58 -1.78
C PRO A 199 -32.62 -2.72 -2.48
N ASP A 200 -32.53 -1.40 -2.34
CA ASP A 200 -33.41 -0.42 -2.96
C ASP A 200 -32.88 0.12 -4.31
N ASN A 201 -31.97 -0.61 -4.96
CA ASN A 201 -31.36 -0.28 -6.25
C ASN A 201 -30.64 1.09 -6.35
N ILE A 202 -30.17 1.65 -5.22
CA ILE A 202 -29.33 2.86 -5.21
C ILE A 202 -27.85 2.45 -5.29
N LEU A 203 -27.08 3.09 -6.17
CA LEU A 203 -25.63 2.85 -6.26
C LEU A 203 -24.86 3.77 -5.32
N GLN A 204 -24.24 3.18 -4.30
CA GLN A 204 -23.29 3.84 -3.40
C GLN A 204 -21.88 3.75 -4.04
N ILE A 205 -21.22 4.90 -4.16
CA ILE A 205 -19.87 5.04 -4.75
C ILE A 205 -18.99 5.76 -3.72
N GLU A 206 -17.97 5.09 -3.19
CA GLU A 206 -16.88 5.75 -2.46
C GLU A 206 -15.79 6.17 -3.46
N ILE A 207 -15.38 7.44 -3.37
CA ILE A 207 -14.26 8.00 -4.13
C ILE A 207 -13.28 8.58 -3.10
N PRO A 208 -11.97 8.25 -3.14
CA PRO A 208 -11.00 8.90 -2.28
C PRO A 208 -11.01 10.42 -2.49
N TYR A 209 -11.19 11.20 -1.42
CA TYR A 209 -11.22 12.68 -1.46
C TYR A 209 -9.95 13.25 -2.12
N SER A 210 -8.84 12.51 -2.03
CA SER A 210 -7.55 12.84 -2.63
C SER A 210 -7.51 12.73 -4.18
N LEU A 211 -8.61 12.30 -4.83
CA LEU A 211 -8.83 12.36 -6.29
C LEU A 211 -9.72 13.55 -6.70
N LEU A 212 -10.44 14.18 -5.76
CA LEU A 212 -11.42 15.23 -6.04
C LEU A 212 -10.86 16.41 -6.88
N PRO A 213 -9.61 16.90 -6.68
CA PRO A 213 -9.04 17.94 -7.54
C PRO A 213 -8.90 17.53 -9.01
N SER A 214 -8.61 16.25 -9.27
CA SER A 214 -8.49 15.69 -10.63
C SER A 214 -9.86 15.61 -11.32
N LEU A 215 -10.90 15.20 -10.60
CA LEU A 215 -12.29 15.20 -11.09
C LEU A 215 -12.76 16.62 -11.43
N ILE A 216 -12.47 17.61 -10.58
CA ILE A 216 -12.85 19.00 -10.81
C ILE A 216 -12.11 19.59 -12.02
N ALA A 217 -10.82 19.26 -12.20
CA ALA A 217 -9.97 19.80 -13.26
C ALA A 217 -10.31 19.28 -14.67
N ALA A 218 -10.87 18.07 -14.81
CA ALA A 218 -11.26 17.52 -16.11
C ALA A 218 -12.33 18.39 -16.80
N GLN A 219 -12.17 18.69 -18.09
CA GLN A 219 -13.14 19.43 -18.90
C GLN A 219 -13.39 18.71 -20.23
N GLY A 220 -14.66 18.60 -20.63
CA GLY A 220 -15.11 17.97 -21.89
C GLY A 220 -14.93 16.45 -22.00
N ASP A 221 -13.94 15.88 -21.32
CA ASP A 221 -13.43 14.53 -21.60
C ASP A 221 -14.06 13.44 -20.72
N GLU A 222 -15.35 13.21 -20.93
CA GLU A 222 -16.14 12.28 -20.12
C GLU A 222 -15.79 10.80 -20.35
N GLN A 223 -15.48 10.37 -21.58
CA GLN A 223 -15.02 8.99 -21.84
C GLN A 223 -13.69 8.69 -21.13
N GLN A 224 -12.73 9.63 -21.18
CA GLN A 224 -11.47 9.45 -20.45
C GLN A 224 -11.67 9.35 -18.93
N LEU A 225 -12.72 9.93 -18.35
CA LEU A 225 -12.99 9.79 -16.91
C LEU A 225 -13.41 8.37 -16.52
N SER A 226 -14.33 7.74 -17.27
CA SER A 226 -14.76 6.37 -16.95
C SER A 226 -13.66 5.33 -17.18
N GLU A 227 -12.83 5.51 -18.21
CA GLU A 227 -11.64 4.69 -18.46
C GLU A 227 -10.55 4.89 -17.40
N ARG A 228 -10.19 6.15 -17.10
CA ARG A 228 -9.10 6.49 -16.16
C ARG A 228 -9.35 6.03 -14.73
N TYR A 229 -10.61 6.03 -14.29
CA TYR A 229 -11.01 5.52 -12.97
C TYR A 229 -11.55 4.08 -13.01
N ARG A 230 -11.47 3.41 -14.18
CA ARG A 230 -11.85 2.00 -14.40
C ARG A 230 -13.24 1.67 -13.86
N VAL A 231 -14.24 2.46 -14.25
CA VAL A 231 -15.63 2.22 -13.85
C VAL A 231 -16.09 0.86 -14.40
N PRO A 232 -16.66 -0.03 -13.57
CA PRO A 232 -17.17 -1.32 -14.04
C PRO A 232 -18.30 -1.14 -15.07
N GLU A 233 -18.18 -1.74 -16.25
CA GLU A 233 -19.14 -1.57 -17.37
C GLU A 233 -20.61 -1.75 -16.98
N LYS A 234 -20.89 -2.67 -16.04
CA LYS A 234 -22.24 -2.93 -15.50
C LYS A 234 -22.90 -1.74 -14.80
N TYR A 235 -22.17 -0.65 -14.57
CA TYR A 235 -22.70 0.61 -14.02
C TYR A 235 -22.67 1.76 -15.04
N CYS A 236 -22.13 1.54 -16.25
CA CYS A 236 -22.22 2.49 -17.36
C CYS A 236 -23.53 2.26 -18.13
N LEU A 237 -24.30 3.31 -18.38
CA LEU A 237 -25.55 3.20 -19.12
C LEU A 237 -25.25 3.05 -20.62
N LYS A 238 -25.63 1.89 -21.18
CA LYS A 238 -25.40 1.53 -22.60
C LYS A 238 -26.49 2.14 -23.51
N PRO A 239 -26.25 2.26 -24.83
CA PRO A 239 -27.32 2.47 -25.81
C PRO A 239 -28.39 1.38 -25.71
N ASP A 240 -29.60 1.69 -26.15
CA ASP A 240 -30.71 0.73 -26.30
C ASP A 240 -31.04 -0.09 -25.03
N CYS A 241 -30.85 0.51 -23.85
CA CYS A 241 -31.41 -0.01 -22.60
C CYS A 241 -32.95 0.00 -22.68
N ASP A 242 -33.60 -1.09 -22.29
CA ASP A 242 -35.05 -1.23 -22.27
C ASP A 242 -35.70 -0.18 -21.35
N VAL A 243 -36.68 0.54 -21.91
CA VAL A 243 -37.46 1.56 -21.20
C VAL A 243 -38.94 1.22 -21.30
N GLU A 244 -39.58 1.08 -20.16
CA GLU A 244 -41.04 1.11 -20.09
C GLU A 244 -41.55 2.51 -19.70
N PRO A 245 -42.64 3.00 -20.33
CA PRO A 245 -43.36 4.17 -19.84
C PRO A 245 -44.13 3.82 -18.55
N LEU A 246 -44.23 4.78 -17.62
CA LEU A 246 -44.78 4.60 -16.28
C LEU A 246 -46.20 3.95 -16.25
N LYS A 247 -46.29 2.64 -15.96
CA LYS A 247 -47.56 1.89 -15.84
C LYS A 247 -48.11 1.93 -14.41
N TYR A 248 -49.35 2.39 -14.25
CA TYR A 248 -50.12 2.15 -13.02
C TYR A 248 -50.62 0.71 -13.00
N ILE A 249 -50.08 -0.13 -12.12
CA ILE A 249 -50.38 -1.57 -12.06
C ILE A 249 -51.56 -1.86 -11.11
N LEU A 250 -52.60 -2.52 -11.65
CA LEU A 250 -53.45 -3.44 -10.90
C LEU A 250 -53.01 -4.87 -11.27
N ALA A 251 -52.91 -5.75 -10.29
CA ALA A 251 -52.17 -7.01 -10.42
C ALA A 251 -52.99 -8.20 -10.97
N ALA A 252 -52.33 -9.05 -11.77
CA ALA A 252 -52.59 -10.50 -11.90
C ALA A 252 -51.39 -11.19 -12.61
N ASP A 253 -51.11 -12.45 -12.24
CA ASP A 253 -49.95 -13.22 -12.71
C ASP A 253 -50.17 -13.97 -14.05
N THR A 254 -49.10 -14.34 -14.77
CA THR A 254 -48.81 -15.73 -15.19
C THR A 254 -47.38 -15.90 -15.77
N VAL A 255 -46.99 -17.14 -16.13
CA VAL A 255 -45.59 -17.66 -16.16
C VAL A 255 -45.19 -18.28 -17.52
N SER A 256 -43.87 -18.47 -17.77
CA SER A 256 -43.17 -19.42 -18.69
C SER A 256 -42.52 -18.84 -19.97
N GLN A 257 -41.42 -19.37 -20.56
CA GLN A 257 -40.30 -20.24 -20.10
C GLN A 257 -39.12 -20.19 -21.13
N ASP A 258 -37.91 -20.57 -20.67
CA ASP A 258 -36.68 -21.15 -21.29
C ASP A 258 -36.63 -21.43 -22.82
N GLU A 259 -35.52 -21.34 -23.58
CA GLU A 259 -34.08 -20.97 -23.36
C GLU A 259 -33.48 -20.40 -24.70
N GLU A 260 -32.20 -20.33 -25.11
CA GLU A 260 -30.90 -20.97 -24.75
C GLU A 260 -29.66 -20.05 -25.08
N GLN A 261 -28.50 -20.60 -25.50
CA GLN A 261 -27.15 -19.98 -25.56
C GLN A 261 -26.63 -19.50 -26.95
N SER A 262 -25.56 -18.68 -26.97
CA SER A 262 -24.29 -18.97 -27.71
C SER A 262 -23.15 -17.96 -27.40
N ILE A 263 -21.89 -18.27 -27.75
CA ILE A 263 -20.65 -17.67 -27.20
C ILE A 263 -19.66 -17.23 -28.31
N SER A 264 -18.93 -16.10 -28.13
CA SER A 264 -17.56 -15.93 -28.68
C SER A 264 -16.72 -14.85 -27.95
N GLU A 265 -15.42 -15.12 -27.75
CA GLU A 265 -14.40 -14.14 -27.32
C GLU A 265 -13.67 -13.54 -28.54
N PRO A 266 -12.95 -12.40 -28.38
CA PRO A 266 -11.49 -12.52 -28.50
C PRO A 266 -10.67 -11.65 -27.50
N LYS A 267 -9.35 -11.90 -27.46
CA LYS A 267 -8.38 -11.36 -26.49
C LYS A 267 -7.83 -9.97 -26.86
N PRO A 268 -7.39 -9.15 -25.88
CA PRO A 268 -6.72 -7.87 -26.11
C PRO A 268 -5.24 -8.01 -26.48
N SER A 269 -4.64 -6.93 -26.99
CA SER A 269 -3.20 -6.78 -27.25
C SER A 269 -2.66 -5.48 -26.62
N GLN A 270 -1.39 -5.52 -26.18
CA GLN A 270 -0.63 -4.35 -25.72
C GLN A 270 0.20 -3.76 -26.88
N PRO A 271 0.75 -2.55 -26.74
CA PRO A 271 2.21 -2.52 -26.53
C PRO A 271 2.77 -1.40 -25.63
N ASN A 272 3.89 -1.75 -25.00
CA ASN A 272 5.09 -0.96 -24.69
C ASN A 272 5.01 0.34 -23.87
N ALA A 273 5.71 0.30 -22.73
CA ALA A 273 6.32 1.49 -22.11
C ALA A 273 7.47 2.05 -22.98
N GLN A 274 7.91 3.27 -22.67
CA GLN A 274 9.21 3.80 -23.08
C GLN A 274 9.98 4.31 -21.87
N THR A 275 11.12 3.69 -21.59
CA THR A 275 12.03 4.04 -20.51
C THR A 275 12.95 5.18 -20.95
N LEU A 276 13.01 6.27 -20.17
CA LEU A 276 14.08 7.27 -20.29
C LEU A 276 14.65 7.58 -18.90
N ALA A 277 15.84 7.03 -18.65
CA ALA A 277 16.68 7.49 -17.56
C ALA A 277 17.31 8.85 -17.93
N SER A 278 17.46 9.74 -16.95
CA SER A 278 18.26 10.96 -17.08
C SER A 278 19.06 11.20 -15.81
N GLU A 279 20.31 11.63 -15.97
CA GLU A 279 21.21 11.94 -14.86
C GLU A 279 20.81 13.27 -14.20
N CYS A 280 20.97 13.39 -12.88
CA CYS A 280 21.06 14.70 -12.25
C CYS A 280 21.95 14.64 -11.00
N ARG A 281 22.98 15.51 -10.94
CA ARG A 281 23.91 15.59 -9.80
C ARG A 281 23.44 16.67 -8.83
N ASP A 282 22.49 16.29 -7.97
CA ASP A 282 22.15 16.94 -6.67
C ASP A 282 20.93 16.27 -6.01
N THR A 283 20.27 15.31 -6.66
CA THR A 283 19.17 14.54 -6.06
C THR A 283 19.67 13.61 -4.93
N PRO A 284 18.94 13.49 -3.81
CA PRO A 284 19.26 12.54 -2.76
C PRO A 284 18.98 11.10 -3.22
N LEU A 285 19.52 10.12 -2.50
CA LEU A 285 19.29 8.70 -2.77
C LEU A 285 17.78 8.36 -2.69
N GLN A 286 17.16 8.19 -3.86
CA GLN A 286 15.77 7.81 -4.06
C GLN A 286 15.69 6.42 -4.70
N ILE A 287 14.76 5.60 -4.22
CA ILE A 287 14.47 4.25 -4.73
C ILE A 287 12.99 4.19 -5.09
N LEU A 288 12.66 3.80 -6.33
CA LEU A 288 11.28 3.63 -6.77
C LEU A 288 10.73 2.32 -6.22
N PHE A 289 9.89 2.39 -5.20
CA PHE A 289 9.22 1.21 -4.65
C PHE A 289 8.12 0.71 -5.60
N GLY A 290 7.47 1.62 -6.32
CA GLY A 290 6.34 1.30 -7.19
C GLY A 290 5.57 2.54 -7.63
N HIS A 291 4.34 2.35 -8.07
CA HIS A 291 3.43 3.43 -8.44
C HIS A 291 2.11 3.30 -7.66
N ASP A 292 1.53 4.44 -7.27
CA ASP A 292 0.17 4.55 -6.70
C ASP A 292 -0.83 3.81 -7.62
N ALA A 293 -1.60 2.89 -7.05
CA ALA A 293 -2.44 1.98 -7.82
C ALA A 293 -3.52 2.69 -8.66
N VAL A 294 -3.99 3.87 -8.24
CA VAL A 294 -5.02 4.65 -8.94
C VAL A 294 -4.38 5.76 -9.77
N ARG A 295 -3.46 6.53 -9.19
CA ARG A 295 -2.86 7.71 -9.85
C ARG A 295 -1.76 7.36 -10.86
N GLN A 296 -1.15 6.18 -10.74
CA GLN A 296 0.10 5.80 -11.39
C GLN A 296 1.28 6.76 -11.09
N SER A 297 1.20 7.56 -10.03
CA SER A 297 2.29 8.43 -9.57
C SER A 297 3.38 7.61 -8.86
N PRO A 298 4.68 7.85 -9.12
CA PRO A 298 5.76 7.08 -8.52
C PRO A 298 5.87 7.29 -7.01
N LEU A 299 6.09 6.20 -6.28
CA LEU A 299 6.30 6.17 -4.84
C LEU A 299 7.78 5.88 -4.54
N TYR A 300 8.46 6.86 -3.95
CA TYR A 300 9.90 6.81 -3.67
C TYR A 300 10.20 6.66 -2.18
N TRP A 301 11.13 5.76 -1.87
CA TRP A 301 11.78 5.66 -0.57
C TRP A 301 13.10 6.42 -0.58
N GLU A 302 13.38 7.19 0.49
CA GLU A 302 14.56 8.05 0.61
C GLU A 302 15.39 7.66 1.85
N PRO A 303 16.16 6.55 1.80
CA PRO A 303 16.87 6.03 2.97
C PRO A 303 17.86 7.01 3.61
N THR A 304 18.41 7.96 2.85
CA THR A 304 19.32 8.96 3.39
C THR A 304 18.59 10.15 4.05
N ASN A 305 17.28 10.35 3.81
CA ASN A 305 16.53 11.52 4.25
C ASN A 305 15.97 11.34 5.67
N THR A 306 16.64 11.91 6.67
CA THR A 306 16.24 11.73 8.08
C THR A 306 15.07 12.61 8.53
N ALA A 307 14.64 13.57 7.70
CA ALA A 307 13.43 14.36 7.95
C ALA A 307 12.14 13.61 7.54
N LYS A 308 12.20 12.75 6.51
CA LYS A 308 11.09 11.86 6.12
C LYS A 308 11.16 10.49 6.79
N PHE A 309 12.36 9.92 6.93
CA PHE A 309 12.56 8.55 7.42
C PHE A 309 13.43 8.59 8.68
N MET A 310 12.78 8.55 9.84
CA MET A 310 13.46 8.57 11.14
C MET A 310 14.42 7.37 11.32
N ASN A 311 14.21 6.25 10.63
CA ASN A 311 15.23 5.21 10.42
C ASN A 311 15.09 4.54 9.03
N THR A 312 16.10 3.77 8.65
CA THR A 312 16.20 3.02 7.38
C THR A 312 15.68 1.59 7.48
N ASN A 313 15.03 1.21 8.58
CA ASN A 313 14.59 -0.16 8.80
C ASN A 313 13.29 -0.40 8.03
N THR A 314 13.31 -1.41 7.14
CA THR A 314 12.21 -1.74 6.23
C THR A 314 11.70 -3.14 6.48
N GLY A 315 10.40 -3.28 6.73
CA GLY A 315 9.71 -4.55 6.90
C GLY A 315 8.93 -4.92 5.64
N ILE A 316 9.21 -6.09 5.07
CA ILE A 316 8.53 -6.59 3.88
C ILE A 316 7.74 -7.85 4.27
N ILE A 317 6.42 -7.80 4.13
CA ILE A 317 5.54 -8.91 4.50
C ILE A 317 4.81 -9.38 3.24
N GLY A 318 4.69 -10.69 3.05
CA GLY A 318 3.87 -11.27 1.99
C GLY A 318 3.87 -12.79 2.00
N THR A 319 2.69 -13.39 1.80
CA THR A 319 2.56 -14.84 1.59
C THR A 319 3.29 -15.30 0.31
N MET A 320 3.60 -16.60 0.22
CA MET A 320 4.32 -17.17 -0.94
C MET A 320 3.68 -16.79 -2.29
N GLY A 321 4.53 -16.45 -3.26
CA GLY A 321 4.11 -16.12 -4.63
C GLY A 321 3.53 -14.72 -4.84
N THR A 322 3.34 -13.90 -3.79
CA THR A 322 2.69 -12.57 -3.89
C THR A 322 3.48 -11.51 -4.64
N GLY A 323 4.80 -11.55 -4.62
CA GLY A 323 5.67 -10.52 -5.23
C GLY A 323 6.92 -10.22 -4.43
N LYS A 324 6.86 -10.40 -3.10
CA LYS A 324 7.92 -10.18 -2.10
C LYS A 324 9.35 -10.22 -2.63
N THR A 325 9.85 -11.39 -3.03
CA THR A 325 11.24 -11.58 -3.51
C THR A 325 11.59 -10.70 -4.73
N GLN A 326 10.66 -10.49 -5.65
CA GLN A 326 10.85 -9.68 -6.86
C GLN A 326 10.86 -8.18 -6.56
N PHE A 327 10.10 -7.74 -5.55
CA PHE A 327 10.23 -6.39 -4.98
C PHE A 327 11.58 -6.23 -4.24
N THR A 328 11.98 -7.18 -3.39
CA THR A 328 13.25 -7.10 -2.65
C THR A 328 14.47 -7.08 -3.57
N LYS A 329 14.49 -7.89 -4.64
CA LYS A 329 15.53 -7.83 -5.68
C LYS A 329 15.59 -6.48 -6.38
N SER A 330 14.43 -5.89 -6.68
CA SER A 330 14.33 -4.55 -7.27
C SER A 330 14.92 -3.49 -6.35
N LEU A 331 14.53 -3.51 -5.07
CA LEU A 331 15.06 -2.64 -4.02
C LEU A 331 16.59 -2.71 -3.91
N VAL A 332 17.17 -3.91 -3.83
CA VAL A 332 18.63 -4.09 -3.78
C VAL A 332 19.32 -3.61 -5.08
N THR A 333 18.73 -3.91 -6.23
CA THR A 333 19.28 -3.52 -7.54
C THR A 333 19.29 -2.00 -7.71
N GLN A 334 18.19 -1.33 -7.36
CA GLN A 334 18.11 0.13 -7.37
C GLN A 334 19.04 0.76 -6.34
N LEU A 335 19.16 0.21 -5.12
CA LEU A 335 20.14 0.68 -4.12
C LEU A 335 21.57 0.63 -4.68
N LYS A 336 21.90 -0.40 -5.46
CA LYS A 336 23.23 -0.52 -6.07
C LYS A 336 23.43 0.42 -7.26
N ARG A 337 22.44 0.54 -8.16
CA ARG A 337 22.49 1.45 -9.32
C ARG A 337 22.53 2.92 -8.90
N ASN A 338 21.74 3.31 -7.89
CA ASN A 338 21.58 4.70 -7.45
C ASN A 338 22.59 5.13 -6.37
N GLN A 339 23.54 4.26 -5.98
CA GLN A 339 24.51 4.52 -4.89
C GLN A 339 25.33 5.81 -5.03
N SER A 340 25.45 6.35 -6.26
CA SER A 340 26.10 7.63 -6.56
C SER A 340 25.40 8.83 -5.90
N CYS A 341 24.09 8.75 -5.69
CA CYS A 341 23.26 9.76 -5.02
C CYS A 341 23.25 9.63 -3.48
N ASN A 342 24.03 8.68 -2.93
CA ASN A 342 24.32 8.64 -1.50
C ASN A 342 25.17 9.87 -1.10
N VAL A 343 25.15 10.24 0.18
CA VAL A 343 25.98 11.34 0.69
C VAL A 343 27.46 11.03 0.43
N ASP A 344 28.19 12.02 -0.08
CA ASP A 344 29.58 11.93 -0.56
C ASP A 344 29.82 10.81 -1.59
N SER A 345 28.75 10.40 -2.32
CA SER A 345 28.70 9.28 -3.26
C SER A 345 29.28 7.97 -2.70
N LYS A 346 29.15 7.76 -1.37
CA LYS A 346 29.79 6.61 -0.72
C LYS A 346 29.22 5.28 -1.25
N PRO A 347 30.06 4.32 -1.66
CA PRO A 347 29.60 2.96 -1.97
C PRO A 347 28.86 2.33 -0.80
N ILE A 348 27.67 1.78 -1.09
CA ILE A 348 26.85 1.05 -0.12
C ILE A 348 27.25 -0.43 -0.18
N GLY A 349 27.58 -1.02 0.97
CA GLY A 349 27.75 -2.47 1.10
C GLY A 349 26.46 -3.13 1.58
N LEU A 350 26.02 -4.22 0.96
CA LEU A 350 24.77 -4.89 1.32
C LEU A 350 24.99 -6.39 1.53
N LEU A 351 24.70 -6.88 2.74
CA LEU A 351 24.81 -8.29 3.13
C LEU A 351 23.44 -8.97 3.06
N ILE A 352 23.31 -9.99 2.21
CA ILE A 352 22.09 -10.80 2.08
C ILE A 352 22.30 -12.15 2.75
N PHE A 353 21.38 -12.54 3.61
CA PHE A 353 21.24 -13.91 4.12
C PHE A 353 20.10 -14.60 3.36
N ASP A 354 20.45 -15.56 2.50
CA ASP A 354 19.53 -16.22 1.58
C ASP A 354 19.21 -17.65 2.03
N TYR A 355 18.02 -17.84 2.61
CA TYR A 355 17.52 -19.12 3.10
C TYR A 355 17.01 -20.07 1.99
N LYS A 356 16.78 -19.59 0.76
CA LYS A 356 16.05 -20.33 -0.28
C LYS A 356 16.78 -20.46 -1.63
N SER A 357 17.98 -19.90 -1.75
CA SER A 357 18.66 -19.67 -3.03
C SER A 357 17.83 -18.77 -3.96
N ASP A 358 17.12 -17.79 -3.39
CA ASP A 358 16.32 -16.81 -4.12
C ASP A 358 17.20 -15.71 -4.76
N TYR A 359 18.40 -15.41 -4.23
CA TYR A 359 19.26 -14.26 -4.60
C TYR A 359 20.57 -14.68 -5.28
N VAL A 360 20.56 -15.81 -5.98
CA VAL A 360 21.76 -16.43 -6.57
C VAL A 360 21.60 -16.79 -8.05
N ASP A 361 20.54 -16.30 -8.70
CA ASP A 361 20.32 -16.37 -10.14
C ASP A 361 21.26 -15.41 -10.89
N GLU A 362 21.65 -15.81 -12.10
CA GLU A 362 22.63 -15.08 -12.92
C GLU A 362 22.19 -13.64 -13.21
N ALA A 363 20.90 -13.41 -13.49
CA ALA A 363 20.35 -12.08 -13.75
C ALA A 363 20.49 -11.13 -12.54
N PHE A 364 20.19 -11.60 -11.31
CA PHE A 364 20.41 -10.80 -10.10
C PHE A 364 21.90 -10.58 -9.80
N LEU A 365 22.73 -11.61 -9.97
CA LEU A 365 24.18 -11.50 -9.75
C LEU A 365 24.83 -10.50 -10.72
N GLU A 366 24.46 -10.53 -11.99
CA GLU A 366 24.92 -9.59 -13.02
C GLU A 366 24.41 -8.16 -12.77
N ALA A 367 23.10 -7.99 -12.52
CA ALA A 367 22.49 -6.67 -12.30
C ALA A 367 22.98 -5.93 -11.05
N THR A 368 23.63 -6.64 -10.11
CA THR A 368 24.14 -6.09 -8.83
C THR A 368 25.66 -6.19 -8.65
N GLY A 369 26.35 -7.01 -9.44
CA GLY A 369 27.76 -7.37 -9.22
C GLY A 369 27.97 -8.14 -7.91
N ALA A 370 27.02 -8.99 -7.50
CA ALA A 370 27.01 -9.60 -6.18
C ALA A 370 28.04 -10.73 -6.01
N LYS A 371 28.75 -10.73 -4.87
CA LYS A 371 29.68 -11.78 -4.46
C LYS A 371 28.91 -12.88 -3.73
N LYS A 372 28.82 -14.07 -4.31
CA LYS A 372 28.16 -15.25 -3.70
C LYS A 372 29.13 -16.05 -2.84
N TYR A 373 28.73 -16.33 -1.60
CA TYR A 373 29.38 -17.25 -0.67
C TYR A 373 28.41 -18.35 -0.24
N LYS A 374 28.95 -19.53 0.09
CA LYS A 374 28.22 -20.64 0.71
C LYS A 374 28.66 -20.79 2.16
N LEU A 375 27.94 -21.59 2.95
CA LEU A 375 28.35 -22.00 4.30
C LEU A 375 29.52 -23.01 4.30
N PHE A 376 30.63 -22.64 3.67
CA PHE A 376 31.88 -23.39 3.60
C PHE A 376 33.03 -22.41 3.35
N LYS A 377 34.04 -22.41 4.22
CA LYS A 377 35.21 -21.50 4.17
C LYS A 377 34.81 -20.01 4.02
N LEU A 378 33.87 -19.55 4.85
CA LEU A 378 33.55 -18.13 4.96
C LEU A 378 34.80 -17.36 5.40
N PRO A 379 35.26 -16.33 4.64
CA PRO A 379 36.60 -15.74 4.78
C PRO A 379 36.68 -14.70 5.92
N TYR A 380 36.13 -15.03 7.09
CA TYR A 380 36.19 -14.22 8.30
C TYR A 380 36.09 -15.12 9.53
N ASN A 381 36.77 -14.73 10.61
CA ASN A 381 36.75 -15.47 11.88
C ASN A 381 35.80 -14.80 12.89
N PRO A 382 34.78 -15.49 13.43
CA PRO A 382 33.93 -14.97 14.51
C PRO A 382 34.69 -14.57 15.79
N LEU A 383 35.86 -15.18 16.05
CA LEU A 383 36.76 -14.87 17.17
C LEU A 383 37.74 -13.73 16.86
N SER A 384 37.42 -12.86 15.90
CA SER A 384 38.22 -11.67 15.59
C SER A 384 37.93 -10.53 16.58
N LEU A 385 38.97 -9.94 17.15
CA LEU A 385 38.83 -8.88 18.15
C LEU A 385 38.64 -7.50 17.48
N PHE A 386 37.51 -6.85 17.77
CA PHE A 386 37.18 -5.52 17.23
C PHE A 386 36.68 -4.56 18.31
N GLY A 387 37.47 -3.53 18.57
CA GLY A 387 37.16 -2.44 19.50
C GLY A 387 38.33 -2.18 20.44
N ASP A 388 38.13 -1.26 21.37
CA ASP A 388 39.13 -0.85 22.37
C ASP A 388 38.58 -1.00 23.82
N THR A 389 37.48 -1.75 23.97
CA THR A 389 36.80 -2.04 25.25
C THR A 389 37.75 -2.81 26.18
N PRO A 390 37.92 -2.41 27.45
CA PRO A 390 38.69 -3.19 28.43
C PRO A 390 38.22 -4.65 28.49
N MET A 391 39.14 -5.60 28.64
CA MET A 391 38.83 -7.05 28.65
C MET A 391 38.16 -7.56 27.35
N LEU A 392 38.47 -6.98 26.19
CA LEU A 392 37.83 -7.34 24.90
C LEU A 392 37.78 -8.85 24.60
N PRO A 393 38.85 -9.67 24.82
CA PRO A 393 38.78 -11.11 24.56
C PRO A 393 37.72 -11.83 25.40
N ILE A 394 37.48 -11.39 26.64
CA ILE A 394 36.42 -11.92 27.51
C ILE A 394 35.04 -11.50 26.99
N HIS A 395 34.87 -10.24 26.59
CA HIS A 395 33.61 -9.79 25.98
C HIS A 395 33.27 -10.52 24.68
N THR A 396 34.28 -10.82 23.83
CA THR A 396 34.09 -11.63 22.61
C THR A 396 33.81 -13.10 22.94
N ALA A 397 34.52 -13.70 23.90
CA ALA A 397 34.31 -15.09 24.33
C ALA A 397 32.91 -15.31 24.93
N GLY A 398 32.50 -14.47 25.88
CA GLY A 398 31.19 -14.52 26.51
C GLY A 398 30.04 -14.22 25.53
N GLY A 399 30.24 -13.26 24.61
CA GLY A 399 29.26 -12.94 23.55
C GLY A 399 29.03 -14.10 22.58
N LEU A 400 30.11 -14.70 22.06
CA LEU A 400 30.00 -15.89 21.19
C LEU A 400 29.39 -17.08 21.94
N SER A 401 29.70 -17.21 23.24
CA SER A 401 29.12 -18.24 24.10
C SER A 401 27.64 -18.03 24.39
N GLU A 402 27.16 -16.78 24.53
CA GLU A 402 25.72 -16.45 24.64
C GLU A 402 24.98 -16.83 23.34
N THR A 403 25.53 -16.47 22.17
CA THR A 403 24.92 -16.78 20.87
C THR A 403 24.88 -18.28 20.60
N MET A 404 25.96 -19.01 20.90
CA MET A 404 25.99 -20.48 20.89
C MET A 404 24.96 -21.08 21.88
N ALA A 405 24.88 -20.53 23.09
CA ALA A 405 23.95 -21.02 24.11
C ALA A 405 22.49 -20.83 23.72
N LYS A 406 22.13 -19.72 23.08
CA LYS A 406 20.78 -19.49 22.53
C LYS A 406 20.47 -20.43 21.37
N ALA A 407 21.35 -20.52 20.37
CA ALA A 407 21.09 -21.31 19.16
C ALA A 407 21.02 -22.83 19.40
N TYR A 408 21.66 -23.35 20.46
CA TYR A 408 21.72 -24.79 20.79
C TYR A 408 21.14 -25.14 22.17
N SER A 409 20.45 -24.21 22.83
CA SER A 409 19.87 -24.36 24.18
C SER A 409 20.88 -24.90 25.21
N LEU A 410 22.11 -24.36 25.21
CA LEU A 410 23.16 -24.79 26.13
C LEU A 410 22.88 -24.30 27.55
N GLY A 411 23.03 -25.17 28.54
CA GLY A 411 22.94 -24.79 29.95
C GLY A 411 24.16 -24.00 30.42
N HIS A 412 24.02 -23.21 31.50
CA HIS A 412 25.08 -22.31 32.00
C HIS A 412 26.46 -22.98 32.20
N LYS A 413 26.51 -24.26 32.59
CA LYS A 413 27.77 -25.00 32.71
C LYS A 413 28.48 -25.21 31.36
N GLN A 414 27.72 -25.46 30.30
CA GLN A 414 28.23 -25.64 28.94
C GLN A 414 28.64 -24.28 28.34
N GLN A 415 27.86 -23.23 28.58
CA GLN A 415 28.21 -21.85 28.20
C GLN A 415 29.55 -21.43 28.83
N LEU A 416 29.71 -21.59 30.14
CA LEU A 416 30.96 -21.27 30.84
C LEU A 416 32.13 -22.15 30.41
N LYS A 417 31.88 -23.44 30.11
CA LYS A 417 32.91 -24.34 29.55
C LYS A 417 33.41 -23.87 28.18
N LEU A 418 32.50 -23.41 27.31
CA LEU A 418 32.84 -22.84 26.00
C LEU A 418 33.61 -21.52 26.14
N GLU A 419 33.16 -20.62 27.03
CA GLU A 419 33.81 -19.34 27.29
C GLU A 419 35.27 -19.53 27.76
N ASN A 420 35.49 -20.43 28.73
CA ASN A 420 36.83 -20.78 29.19
C ASN A 420 37.70 -21.39 28.07
N LEU A 421 37.16 -22.32 27.27
CA LEU A 421 37.88 -22.90 26.13
C LEU A 421 38.30 -21.87 25.09
N ILE A 422 37.47 -20.86 24.84
CA ILE A 422 37.83 -19.74 23.95
C ILE A 422 38.96 -18.89 24.56
N LEU A 423 38.93 -18.65 25.87
CA LEU A 423 40.00 -17.93 26.57
C LEU A 423 41.33 -18.71 26.60
N GLU A 424 41.29 -20.02 26.82
CA GLU A 424 42.45 -20.92 26.68
C GLU A 424 43.04 -20.87 25.25
N CYS A 425 42.20 -20.71 24.24
CA CYS A 425 42.65 -20.53 22.85
C CYS A 425 43.28 -19.15 22.61
N TYR A 426 42.74 -18.08 23.20
CA TYR A 426 43.36 -16.75 23.13
C TYR A 426 44.73 -16.75 23.85
N GLU A 427 44.83 -17.33 25.06
CA GLU A 427 46.09 -17.44 25.79
C GLU A 427 47.13 -18.26 24.99
N ALA A 428 46.72 -19.38 24.38
CA ALA A 428 47.59 -20.16 23.50
C ALA A 428 48.05 -19.41 22.23
N ALA A 429 47.25 -18.47 21.72
CA ALA A 429 47.64 -17.52 20.67
C ALA A 429 48.48 -16.33 21.19
N GLY A 430 48.76 -16.28 22.50
CA GLY A 430 49.49 -15.20 23.15
C GLY A 430 48.68 -13.91 23.28
N ILE A 431 47.36 -13.99 23.35
CA ILE A 431 46.44 -12.85 23.50
C ILE A 431 45.98 -12.80 24.97
N SER A 432 46.31 -11.70 25.67
CA SER A 432 45.94 -11.49 27.07
C SER A 432 44.72 -10.56 27.18
N PRO A 433 43.69 -10.89 27.99
CA PRO A 433 42.59 -9.98 28.27
C PRO A 433 43.00 -8.64 28.90
N GLU A 434 44.14 -8.60 29.60
CA GLU A 434 44.62 -7.42 30.33
C GLU A 434 45.55 -6.51 29.51
N ASP A 435 46.10 -6.99 28.39
CA ASP A 435 47.06 -6.26 27.56
C ASP A 435 46.52 -5.99 26.14
N PRO A 436 45.97 -4.79 25.88
CA PRO A 436 45.48 -4.38 24.57
C PRO A 436 46.51 -4.43 23.44
N THR A 437 47.82 -4.39 23.74
CA THR A 437 48.86 -4.51 22.71
C THR A 437 48.94 -5.92 22.12
N THR A 438 48.39 -6.92 22.81
CA THR A 438 48.30 -8.30 22.30
C THR A 438 47.12 -8.54 21.37
N TRP A 439 46.07 -7.70 21.39
CA TRP A 439 44.83 -7.94 20.65
C TRP A 439 44.96 -7.78 19.13
N SER A 440 46.11 -7.29 18.64
CA SER A 440 46.46 -7.25 17.21
C SER A 440 47.17 -8.50 16.70
N ARG A 441 47.34 -9.53 17.55
CA ARG A 441 47.89 -10.84 17.14
C ARG A 441 46.82 -11.66 16.42
N THR A 442 47.25 -12.66 15.64
CA THR A 442 46.35 -13.60 14.96
C THR A 442 45.45 -14.29 15.98
N THR A 443 44.13 -14.16 15.83
CA THR A 443 43.17 -14.77 16.77
C THR A 443 42.96 -16.25 16.47
N PRO A 444 42.65 -17.07 17.50
CA PRO A 444 42.31 -18.48 17.32
C PRO A 444 41.04 -18.66 16.50
N THR A 445 40.91 -19.79 15.81
CA THR A 445 39.76 -20.13 14.96
C THR A 445 38.77 -21.05 15.69
N ILE A 446 37.59 -21.26 15.10
CA ILE A 446 36.61 -22.25 15.61
C ILE A 446 37.18 -23.68 15.55
N GLU A 447 38.10 -23.98 14.62
CA GLU A 447 38.79 -25.29 14.58
C GLU A 447 39.74 -25.44 15.78
N ASP A 448 40.46 -24.38 16.19
CA ASP A 448 41.33 -24.43 17.37
C ASP A 448 40.54 -24.70 18.66
N VAL A 449 39.38 -24.03 18.82
CA VAL A 449 38.45 -24.28 19.93
C VAL A 449 37.92 -25.72 19.91
N TRP A 450 37.61 -26.26 18.72
CA TRP A 450 37.18 -27.65 18.56
C TRP A 450 38.29 -28.66 18.91
N GLN A 451 39.54 -28.43 18.46
CA GLN A 451 40.68 -29.28 18.80
C GLN A 451 41.01 -29.20 20.30
N ARG A 452 40.90 -28.03 20.95
CA ARG A 452 41.02 -27.90 22.40
C ARG A 452 39.92 -28.62 23.16
N PHE A 453 38.67 -28.56 22.69
CA PHE A 453 37.56 -29.31 23.26
C PHE A 453 37.77 -30.84 23.17
N LEU A 454 38.30 -31.33 22.03
CA LEU A 454 38.65 -32.74 21.85
C LEU A 454 39.88 -33.20 22.67
N ALA A 455 40.80 -32.29 23.02
CA ALA A 455 42.00 -32.59 23.80
C ALA A 455 41.75 -32.77 25.31
N GLN A 456 40.51 -32.64 25.78
CA GLN A 456 40.16 -32.82 27.19
C GLN A 456 40.13 -34.30 27.59
N GLU A 457 40.58 -34.62 28.81
CA GLU A 457 40.60 -36.01 29.35
C GLU A 457 39.24 -36.72 29.29
N LYS A 458 38.15 -35.95 29.35
CA LYS A 458 36.78 -36.43 29.16
C LYS A 458 36.00 -35.47 28.26
N VAL A 459 35.84 -35.86 27.00
CA VAL A 459 34.86 -35.25 26.09
C VAL A 459 33.48 -35.80 26.44
N GLU A 460 32.47 -34.93 26.51
CA GLU A 460 31.07 -35.31 26.71
C GLU A 460 30.31 -35.05 25.40
N GLU A 461 29.60 -36.05 24.87
CA GLU A 461 28.85 -35.95 23.61
C GLU A 461 27.48 -35.29 23.85
N ASP A 462 27.53 -34.01 24.24
CA ASP A 462 26.37 -33.20 24.63
C ASP A 462 25.95 -32.19 23.54
N SER A 463 25.07 -31.25 23.89
CA SER A 463 24.66 -30.17 22.96
C SER A 463 25.79 -29.21 22.59
N LEU A 464 26.83 -29.06 23.42
CA LEU A 464 28.03 -28.26 23.10
C LEU A 464 28.93 -28.99 22.12
N TYR A 465 29.15 -30.30 22.29
CA TYR A 465 29.76 -31.15 21.27
C TYR A 465 29.00 -31.01 19.96
N ALA A 466 27.67 -31.13 19.96
CA ALA A 466 26.85 -31.03 18.75
C ALA A 466 26.97 -29.67 18.05
N ALA A 467 27.09 -28.57 18.80
CA ALA A 467 27.29 -27.22 18.25
C ALA A 467 28.67 -27.06 17.58
N LEU A 468 29.75 -27.32 18.33
CA LEU A 468 31.13 -27.19 17.84
C LEU A 468 31.42 -28.17 16.69
N SER A 469 31.00 -29.41 16.84
CA SER A 469 31.16 -30.47 15.84
C SER A 469 30.48 -30.13 14.51
N LYS A 470 29.30 -29.49 14.53
CA LYS A 470 28.67 -28.97 13.29
C LYS A 470 29.52 -27.86 12.66
N LEU A 471 29.93 -26.82 13.41
CA LEU A 471 30.72 -25.72 12.85
C LEU A 471 32.06 -26.19 12.25
N ALA A 472 32.78 -27.05 12.96
CA ALA A 472 34.09 -27.58 12.54
C ALA A 472 33.97 -28.59 11.39
N ARG A 473 33.10 -29.60 11.49
CA ARG A 473 33.00 -30.66 10.45
C ARG A 473 32.46 -30.15 9.11
N TYR A 474 31.55 -29.17 9.12
CA TYR A 474 31.11 -28.50 7.89
C TYR A 474 32.11 -27.45 7.38
N LYS A 475 33.17 -27.14 8.14
CA LYS A 475 34.19 -26.12 7.82
C LYS A 475 33.56 -24.80 7.40
N ILE A 476 32.62 -24.34 8.22
CA ILE A 476 31.77 -23.17 7.95
C ILE A 476 32.61 -21.91 7.73
N PHE A 477 33.56 -21.66 8.63
CA PHE A 477 34.50 -20.54 8.58
C PHE A 477 35.86 -21.01 8.06
N GLU A 478 36.61 -20.09 7.46
CA GLU A 478 37.99 -20.34 7.07
C GLU A 478 38.88 -20.58 8.31
N THR A 479 39.95 -21.38 8.15
CA THR A 479 40.92 -21.72 9.20
C THR A 479 42.32 -21.18 8.90
N ILE A 480 42.58 -20.72 7.67
CA ILE A 480 43.87 -20.18 7.22
C ILE A 480 43.86 -18.64 7.37
N PRO A 481 44.65 -18.03 8.28
CA PRO A 481 44.60 -16.59 8.54
C PRO A 481 44.83 -15.70 7.32
N GLU A 482 45.68 -16.13 6.39
CA GLU A 482 46.01 -15.42 5.15
C GLU A 482 44.83 -15.37 4.15
N GLN A 483 43.77 -16.14 4.39
CA GLN A 483 42.55 -16.19 3.60
C GLN A 483 41.37 -15.49 4.31
N MET A 484 41.60 -14.87 5.48
CA MET A 484 40.60 -14.13 6.23
C MET A 484 40.68 -12.62 5.94
N THR A 485 39.53 -11.94 6.00
CA THR A 485 39.40 -10.48 5.92
C THR A 485 38.36 -9.99 6.93
N SER A 486 38.24 -8.68 7.17
CA SER A 486 37.14 -8.18 7.99
C SER A 486 35.82 -8.27 7.23
N LEU A 487 34.76 -8.64 7.94
CA LEU A 487 33.40 -8.71 7.39
C LEU A 487 32.97 -7.37 6.73
N TYR A 488 33.42 -6.24 7.27
CA TYR A 488 33.15 -4.90 6.70
C TYR A 488 33.90 -4.58 5.41
N GLU A 489 35.01 -5.27 5.12
CA GLU A 489 35.72 -5.22 3.82
C GLU A 489 35.15 -6.25 2.85
N LEU A 490 34.76 -7.43 3.35
CA LEU A 490 34.08 -8.47 2.57
C LEU A 490 32.80 -7.95 1.91
N ILE A 491 31.96 -7.23 2.67
CA ILE A 491 30.70 -6.62 2.21
C ILE A 491 30.99 -5.34 1.38
N ASP A 492 31.93 -5.39 0.45
CA ASP A 492 32.14 -4.35 -0.55
C ASP A 492 31.27 -4.66 -1.79
N GLY A 493 30.28 -3.81 -2.06
CA GLY A 493 29.16 -4.12 -2.95
C GLY A 493 28.12 -5.02 -2.31
N VAL A 494 27.40 -5.80 -3.13
CA VAL A 494 26.42 -6.78 -2.64
C VAL A 494 27.13 -8.10 -2.34
N THR A 495 26.84 -8.71 -1.21
CA THR A 495 27.43 -9.97 -0.74
C THR A 495 26.31 -10.89 -0.28
N VAL A 496 26.19 -12.07 -0.90
CA VAL A 496 25.13 -13.04 -0.64
C VAL A 496 25.71 -14.25 0.06
N ILE A 497 25.21 -14.58 1.25
CA ILE A 497 25.50 -15.83 1.93
C ILE A 497 24.32 -16.78 1.67
N GLU A 498 24.56 -17.79 0.84
CA GLU A 498 23.62 -18.88 0.55
C GLU A 498 23.61 -19.86 1.74
N LEU A 499 22.48 -19.87 2.46
CA LEU A 499 22.22 -20.72 3.62
C LEU A 499 21.47 -22.01 3.25
N ALA A 500 20.87 -22.06 2.05
CA ALA A 500 20.06 -23.18 1.58
C ALA A 500 20.84 -24.52 1.58
N GLY A 501 20.15 -25.61 1.94
CA GLY A 501 20.72 -26.95 2.03
C GLY A 501 21.38 -27.31 3.37
N TYR A 502 21.44 -26.38 4.34
CA TYR A 502 21.97 -26.62 5.68
C TYR A 502 20.85 -26.70 6.73
N PRO A 503 21.04 -27.41 7.87
CA PRO A 503 20.04 -27.48 8.94
C PRO A 503 19.72 -26.10 9.55
N PRO A 504 18.47 -25.80 9.93
CA PRO A 504 18.08 -24.49 10.46
C PRO A 504 18.89 -24.01 11.67
N GLU A 505 19.33 -24.92 12.55
CA GLU A 505 20.19 -24.54 13.69
C GLU A 505 21.59 -24.07 13.25
N VAL A 506 22.11 -24.60 12.14
CA VAL A 506 23.38 -24.15 11.53
C VAL A 506 23.17 -22.81 10.83
N GLN A 507 22.09 -22.67 10.05
CA GLN A 507 21.74 -21.41 9.40
C GLN A 507 21.64 -20.27 10.42
N ASN A 508 20.79 -20.44 11.44
CA ASN A 508 20.55 -19.43 12.47
C ASN A 508 21.81 -19.10 13.29
N LEU A 509 22.63 -20.10 13.65
CA LEU A 509 23.89 -19.86 14.36
C LEU A 509 24.86 -19.03 13.52
N VAL A 510 25.03 -19.35 12.22
CA VAL A 510 25.94 -18.57 11.37
C VAL A 510 25.43 -17.14 11.16
N VAL A 511 24.13 -16.95 10.91
CA VAL A 511 23.54 -15.60 10.80
C VAL A 511 23.78 -14.81 12.08
N ALA A 512 23.58 -15.42 13.26
CA ALA A 512 23.80 -14.76 14.54
C ALA A 512 25.27 -14.36 14.77
N LEU A 513 26.21 -15.31 14.61
CA LEU A 513 27.65 -15.05 14.74
C LEU A 513 28.15 -13.98 13.76
N THR A 514 27.60 -13.97 12.54
CA THR A 514 27.92 -12.96 11.51
C THR A 514 27.38 -11.58 11.92
N LEU A 515 26.21 -11.51 12.55
CA LEU A 515 25.62 -10.26 13.04
C LEU A 515 26.28 -9.74 14.33
N ASP A 516 26.76 -10.61 15.21
CA ASP A 516 27.60 -10.25 16.35
C ASP A 516 28.92 -9.61 15.86
N LEU A 517 29.59 -10.25 14.91
CA LEU A 517 30.82 -9.78 14.29
C LEU A 517 30.61 -8.46 13.51
N PHE A 518 29.49 -8.35 12.78
CA PHE A 518 29.09 -7.12 12.09
C PHE A 518 28.86 -5.98 13.10
N TYR A 519 28.19 -6.25 14.21
CA TYR A 519 27.90 -5.25 15.23
C TYR A 519 29.17 -4.70 15.90
N ALA A 520 30.12 -5.58 16.24
CA ALA A 520 31.42 -5.15 16.79
C ALA A 520 32.21 -4.27 15.80
N GLN A 521 32.23 -4.63 14.51
CA GLN A 521 32.88 -3.83 13.46
C GLN A 521 32.14 -2.52 13.15
N MET A 522 30.81 -2.49 13.30
CA MET A 522 29.97 -1.30 13.15
C MET A 522 30.40 -0.19 14.13
N GLN A 523 30.51 -0.53 15.41
CA GLN A 523 30.91 0.44 16.45
C GLN A 523 32.32 1.01 16.19
N LYS A 524 33.26 0.19 15.69
CA LYS A 524 34.65 0.63 15.42
C LYS A 524 34.79 1.61 14.26
N ARG A 525 33.86 1.63 13.29
CA ARG A 525 34.01 2.46 12.06
C ARG A 525 33.70 3.95 12.23
N GLY A 526 33.20 4.37 13.39
CA GLY A 526 32.81 5.75 13.65
C GLY A 526 31.48 6.17 13.00
N LYS A 527 31.10 7.43 13.19
CA LYS A 527 29.82 7.97 12.73
C LYS A 527 29.88 8.40 11.25
N PRO A 528 28.80 8.22 10.47
CA PRO A 528 28.72 8.58 9.06
C PRO A 528 28.66 10.11 8.88
N VAL A 529 28.97 10.59 7.67
CA VAL A 529 28.78 12.00 7.33
C VAL A 529 27.28 12.35 7.30
N VAL A 530 26.96 13.55 7.78
CA VAL A 530 25.61 14.13 7.77
C VAL A 530 25.69 15.50 7.10
N ARG A 531 24.84 15.74 6.08
CA ARG A 531 24.71 17.00 5.35
C ARG A 531 23.27 17.50 5.47
N GLY A 532 23.02 18.44 6.38
CA GLY A 532 21.65 18.85 6.72
C GLY A 532 20.84 17.66 7.22
N ASP A 533 19.63 17.47 6.67
CA ASP A 533 18.76 16.34 7.00
C ASP A 533 19.22 14.99 6.41
N TYR A 534 20.25 14.98 5.55
CA TYR A 534 20.72 13.77 4.88
C TYR A 534 21.86 13.07 5.63
N ARG A 535 21.68 11.79 5.95
CA ARG A 535 22.70 10.92 6.56
C ARG A 535 23.23 9.92 5.54
N GLN A 536 24.55 9.80 5.45
CA GLN A 536 25.23 8.82 4.61
C GLN A 536 24.88 7.39 5.01
N LEU A 537 24.40 6.59 4.05
CA LEU A 537 24.19 5.15 4.22
C LEU A 537 25.53 4.43 4.00
N THR A 538 25.95 3.56 4.92
CA THR A 538 27.27 2.88 4.89
C THR A 538 27.14 1.40 4.57
N LYS A 539 26.20 0.71 5.22
CA LYS A 539 25.89 -0.70 5.01
C LYS A 539 24.38 -0.96 5.11
N MET A 540 23.93 -2.06 4.53
CA MET A 540 22.63 -2.65 4.83
C MET A 540 22.74 -4.15 5.05
N ILE A 541 21.82 -4.68 5.87
CA ILE A 541 21.60 -6.12 6.05
C ILE A 541 20.22 -6.46 5.50
N LEU A 542 20.12 -7.50 4.68
CA LEU A 542 18.88 -8.12 4.25
C LEU A 542 18.81 -9.54 4.83
N VAL A 543 17.76 -9.82 5.60
CA VAL A 543 17.39 -11.19 5.98
C VAL A 543 16.07 -11.51 5.29
N ASP A 544 16.09 -12.41 4.30
CA ASP A 544 14.85 -12.97 3.76
C ASP A 544 14.44 -14.22 4.54
N GLU A 545 13.13 -14.47 4.58
CA GLU A 545 12.47 -15.44 5.46
C GLU A 545 12.97 -15.42 6.92
N ALA A 546 13.06 -14.21 7.48
CA ALA A 546 13.64 -13.94 8.79
C ALA A 546 12.87 -14.50 10.00
N ASP A 547 11.83 -15.33 9.80
CA ASP A 547 10.94 -15.78 10.88
C ASP A 547 11.64 -16.77 11.84
N ASN A 548 12.30 -17.78 11.29
CA ASN A 548 13.03 -18.77 12.06
C ASN A 548 14.26 -18.17 12.76
N PHE A 549 14.77 -17.06 12.25
CA PHE A 549 15.86 -16.29 12.85
C PHE A 549 15.37 -15.39 14.00
N MET A 550 14.34 -14.57 13.76
CA MET A 550 13.81 -13.64 14.77
C MET A 550 13.24 -14.37 15.99
N ARG A 551 12.66 -15.57 15.83
CA ARG A 551 12.17 -16.42 16.93
C ARG A 551 13.25 -16.79 17.97
N GLN A 552 14.55 -16.71 17.62
CA GLN A 552 15.68 -17.02 18.52
C GLN A 552 16.11 -15.84 19.41
N ASP A 553 15.54 -14.65 19.20
CA ASP A 553 15.78 -13.44 20.01
C ASP A 553 17.26 -13.02 20.17
N PHE A 554 18.05 -13.17 19.10
CA PHE A 554 19.47 -12.80 19.10
C PHE A 554 19.69 -11.30 19.40
N SER A 555 20.56 -11.02 20.36
CA SER A 555 20.70 -9.66 20.91
C SER A 555 21.22 -8.65 19.87
N SER A 556 22.07 -9.09 18.94
CA SER A 556 22.73 -8.21 17.97
C SER A 556 21.82 -7.73 16.84
N LEU A 557 20.81 -8.50 16.40
CA LEU A 557 19.78 -7.97 15.50
C LEU A 557 19.04 -6.78 16.18
N ARG A 558 18.66 -6.96 17.44
CA ARG A 558 17.97 -5.91 18.22
C ARG A 558 18.85 -4.67 18.43
N LYS A 559 20.16 -4.84 18.68
CA LYS A 559 21.12 -3.72 18.77
C LYS A 559 21.27 -3.01 17.42
N ILE A 560 21.47 -3.75 16.33
CA ILE A 560 21.57 -3.18 14.96
C ILE A 560 20.32 -2.39 14.58
N LEU A 561 19.11 -2.90 14.86
CA LEU A 561 17.86 -2.18 14.57
C LEU A 561 17.68 -0.88 15.37
N LYS A 562 18.21 -0.82 16.60
CA LYS A 562 18.14 0.38 17.47
C LYS A 562 19.24 1.39 17.15
N GLU A 563 20.47 0.93 17.06
CA GLU A 563 21.69 1.76 17.06
C GLU A 563 22.29 1.92 15.66
N GLY A 564 22.01 1.01 14.72
CA GLY A 564 22.59 1.01 13.37
C GLY A 564 22.40 2.33 12.61
N ARG A 565 21.26 3.00 12.82
CA ARG A 565 20.98 4.36 12.32
C ARG A 565 22.10 5.36 12.66
N GLU A 566 22.73 5.25 13.82
CA GLU A 566 23.85 6.11 14.23
C GLU A 566 25.11 5.88 13.39
N TYR A 567 25.32 4.67 12.89
CA TYR A 567 26.49 4.26 12.10
C TYR A 567 26.21 4.26 10.57
N GLY A 568 25.02 4.71 10.17
CA GLY A 568 24.57 4.69 8.77
C GLY A 568 24.22 3.28 8.29
N VAL A 569 23.83 2.39 9.19
CA VAL A 569 23.38 1.02 8.88
C VAL A 569 21.85 0.94 8.91
N GLY A 570 21.27 0.28 7.92
CA GLY A 570 19.85 -0.11 7.89
C GLY A 570 19.64 -1.61 7.78
N ALA A 571 18.46 -2.09 8.17
CA ALA A 571 18.05 -3.49 7.98
C ALA A 571 16.79 -3.59 7.10
N ILE A 572 16.77 -4.57 6.20
CA ILE A 572 15.59 -5.03 5.48
C ILE A 572 15.26 -6.42 6.02
N LEU A 573 14.04 -6.59 6.55
CA LEU A 573 13.58 -7.85 7.13
C LEU A 573 12.34 -8.32 6.39
N SER A 574 12.40 -9.52 5.82
CA SER A 574 11.34 -10.09 5.01
C SER A 574 10.76 -11.35 5.65
N THR A 575 9.43 -11.44 5.78
CA THR A 575 8.71 -12.57 6.37
C THR A 575 7.44 -12.91 5.58
N GLN A 576 6.74 -14.00 5.94
CA GLN A 576 5.39 -14.26 5.42
C GLN A 576 4.29 -13.56 6.23
N GLU A 577 4.51 -13.34 7.54
CA GLU A 577 3.52 -12.78 8.46
C GLU A 577 4.10 -11.67 9.35
N ILE A 578 3.21 -10.76 9.78
CA ILE A 578 3.48 -9.71 10.77
C ILE A 578 3.74 -10.26 12.18
N THR A 579 3.15 -11.40 12.50
CA THR A 579 3.30 -12.14 13.76
C THR A 579 4.75 -12.49 14.05
N HIS A 580 5.53 -12.80 13.01
CA HIS A 580 6.92 -13.23 13.10
C HIS A 580 7.89 -12.13 13.57
N PHE A 581 7.47 -10.86 13.56
CA PHE A 581 8.21 -9.76 14.17
C PHE A 581 8.00 -9.66 15.69
N LYS A 582 7.25 -10.57 16.33
CA LYS A 582 7.00 -10.58 17.78
C LYS A 582 7.48 -11.89 18.38
N THR A 583 8.34 -11.80 19.39
CA THR A 583 8.75 -12.91 20.26
C THR A 583 8.09 -12.77 21.63
N GLY A 584 8.36 -13.69 22.57
CA GLY A 584 7.91 -13.53 23.95
C GLY A 584 8.60 -12.36 24.68
N GLU A 585 9.77 -11.91 24.21
CA GLU A 585 10.61 -10.91 24.88
C GLU A 585 10.73 -9.59 24.11
N ASN A 586 10.58 -9.58 22.77
CA ASN A 586 10.72 -8.40 21.92
C ASN A 586 9.60 -8.24 20.90
N ASN A 587 9.42 -6.99 20.46
CA ASN A 587 8.62 -6.63 19.30
C ASN A 587 9.51 -5.92 18.26
N TYR A 588 10.06 -6.67 17.31
CA TYR A 588 10.92 -6.16 16.25
C TYR A 588 10.20 -5.14 15.34
N ALA A 589 8.89 -5.28 15.15
CA ALA A 589 8.09 -4.35 14.37
C ALA A 589 8.10 -2.92 14.93
N SER A 590 8.36 -2.74 16.24
CA SER A 590 8.47 -1.41 16.86
C SER A 590 9.72 -0.62 16.44
N TYR A 591 10.70 -1.27 15.79
CA TYR A 591 11.90 -0.62 15.27
C TYR A 591 11.86 -0.38 13.76
N ILE A 592 10.76 -0.71 13.09
CA ILE A 592 10.58 -0.64 11.63
C ILE A 592 9.53 0.43 11.34
N LEU A 593 9.91 1.42 10.52
CA LEU A 593 9.04 2.54 10.16
C LEU A 593 8.55 2.46 8.71
N THR A 594 9.38 1.93 7.80
CA THR A 594 8.96 1.70 6.41
C THR A 594 8.38 0.29 6.28
N TRP A 595 7.16 0.16 5.76
CA TRP A 595 6.54 -1.16 5.53
C TRP A 595 6.06 -1.34 4.09
N VAL A 596 6.19 -2.57 3.58
CA VAL A 596 5.66 -3.01 2.28
C VAL A 596 4.91 -4.32 2.51
N ILE A 597 3.58 -4.23 2.51
CA ILE A 597 2.68 -5.30 2.94
C ILE A 597 1.91 -5.81 1.73
N HIS A 598 2.37 -6.92 1.17
CA HIS A 598 1.66 -7.69 0.15
C HIS A 598 0.54 -8.51 0.82
N ARG A 599 -0.21 -9.30 0.05
CA ARG A 599 -1.27 -10.17 0.57
C ARG A 599 -0.80 -11.09 1.71
N VAL A 600 -1.51 -11.05 2.84
CA VAL A 600 -1.36 -12.02 3.94
C VAL A 600 -2.70 -12.69 4.29
N SER A 601 -2.63 -13.95 4.71
CA SER A 601 -3.81 -14.73 5.13
C SER A 601 -4.31 -14.29 6.52
N GLU A 602 -3.39 -14.30 7.48
CA GLU A 602 -3.65 -13.93 8.88
C GLU A 602 -3.01 -12.60 9.24
N ILE A 603 -3.85 -11.72 9.79
CA ILE A 603 -3.49 -10.44 10.40
C ILE A 603 -4.61 -10.11 11.39
N LYS A 604 -4.28 -9.47 12.52
CA LYS A 604 -5.23 -9.17 13.60
C LYS A 604 -5.29 -7.66 13.83
N ASN A 605 -6.40 -7.15 14.38
CA ASN A 605 -6.58 -5.72 14.68
C ASN A 605 -5.42 -5.11 15.49
N ALA A 606 -4.83 -5.89 16.41
CA ALA A 606 -3.68 -5.49 17.22
C ALA A 606 -2.37 -5.35 16.42
N ASP A 607 -2.26 -6.00 15.26
CA ASP A 607 -1.13 -5.86 14.33
C ASP A 607 -1.35 -4.66 13.41
N ILE A 608 -2.58 -4.49 12.89
CA ILE A 608 -2.98 -3.29 12.13
C ILE A 608 -2.73 -2.04 12.96
N LYS A 609 -3.26 -1.95 14.19
CA LYS A 609 -3.06 -0.79 15.07
C LYS A 609 -1.57 -0.51 15.37
N ALA A 610 -0.74 -1.55 15.47
CA ALA A 610 0.69 -1.38 15.75
C ALA A 610 1.47 -0.78 14.58
N VAL A 611 1.12 -1.14 13.34
CA VAL A 611 1.87 -0.74 12.12
C VAL A 611 1.22 0.44 11.39
N PHE A 612 -0.11 0.42 11.24
CA PHE A 612 -0.89 1.44 10.52
C PHE A 612 -1.36 2.59 11.44
N ASN A 613 -1.23 2.46 12.78
CA ASN A 613 -1.66 3.48 13.76
C ASN A 613 -3.18 3.80 13.76
N VAL A 614 -4.00 3.03 13.04
CA VAL A 614 -5.45 3.21 12.98
C VAL A 614 -6.13 2.72 14.26
N ASP A 615 -6.90 3.61 14.90
CA ASP A 615 -7.64 3.32 16.14
C ASP A 615 -9.08 2.81 15.91
N ASP A 616 -9.73 3.22 14.82
CA ASP A 616 -11.10 2.80 14.53
C ASP A 616 -11.19 1.33 14.06
N LYS A 617 -12.23 0.63 14.52
CA LYS A 617 -12.41 -0.80 14.22
C LYS A 617 -12.93 -1.07 12.81
N SER A 618 -13.79 -0.22 12.28
CA SER A 618 -14.31 -0.37 10.92
C SER A 618 -13.22 -0.08 9.89
N GLU A 619 -12.35 0.90 10.17
CA GLU A 619 -11.15 1.16 9.37
C GLU A 619 -10.12 0.02 9.47
N GLN A 620 -9.88 -0.55 10.67
CA GLN A 620 -9.05 -1.77 10.81
C GLN A 620 -9.61 -2.95 10.01
N GLU A 621 -10.92 -3.21 10.08
CA GLU A 621 -11.58 -4.29 9.33
C GLU A 621 -11.56 -4.05 7.82
N SER A 622 -11.71 -2.79 7.38
CA SER A 622 -11.57 -2.36 5.99
C SER A 622 -10.16 -2.64 5.45
N LEU A 623 -9.11 -2.26 6.20
CA LEU A 623 -7.71 -2.56 5.88
C LEU A 623 -7.44 -4.08 5.82
N MET A 624 -7.94 -4.85 6.79
CA MET A 624 -7.76 -6.31 6.83
C MET A 624 -8.45 -7.01 5.64
N GLY A 625 -9.62 -6.51 5.20
CA GLY A 625 -10.29 -6.98 3.99
C GLY A 625 -9.46 -6.72 2.74
N GLN A 626 -8.99 -5.48 2.57
CA GLN A 626 -8.17 -5.06 1.43
C GLN A 626 -6.84 -5.82 1.35
N ILE A 627 -6.11 -5.97 2.47
CA ILE A 627 -4.82 -6.69 2.51
C ILE A 627 -4.99 -8.16 2.08
N ARG A 628 -6.09 -8.82 2.49
CA ARG A 628 -6.40 -10.20 2.05
C ARG A 628 -6.77 -10.30 0.56
N GLN A 629 -7.24 -9.22 -0.04
CA GLN A 629 -7.66 -9.13 -1.44
C GLN A 629 -6.56 -8.57 -2.36
N LEU A 630 -5.38 -8.20 -1.85
CA LEU A 630 -4.26 -7.71 -2.67
C LEU A 630 -3.88 -8.73 -3.76
N GLU A 631 -3.77 -8.22 -4.97
CA GLU A 631 -3.32 -8.98 -6.14
C GLU A 631 -1.81 -9.24 -6.11
N LYS A 632 -1.32 -10.04 -7.05
CA LYS A 632 0.11 -10.31 -7.19
C LYS A 632 0.82 -9.04 -7.68
N HIS A 633 1.93 -8.67 -7.03
CA HIS A 633 2.69 -7.43 -7.24
C HIS A 633 1.89 -6.15 -6.95
N PHE A 634 0.95 -6.26 -6.02
CA PHE A 634 0.36 -5.12 -5.32
C PHE A 634 0.59 -5.25 -3.80
N SER A 635 0.88 -4.12 -3.18
CA SER A 635 1.13 -4.00 -1.74
C SER A 635 0.49 -2.74 -1.16
N LEU A 636 0.36 -2.69 0.17
CA LEU A 636 0.23 -1.43 0.89
C LEU A 636 1.62 -0.98 1.31
N TYR A 637 2.04 0.17 0.79
CA TYR A 637 3.22 0.90 1.22
C TYR A 637 2.86 1.81 2.40
N ILE A 638 3.70 1.81 3.44
CA ILE A 638 3.62 2.74 4.57
C ILE A 638 4.95 3.50 4.64
N ASP A 639 4.87 4.83 4.51
CA ASP A 639 6.03 5.72 4.58
C ASP A 639 6.43 6.07 6.03
N GLY A 640 7.51 6.85 6.19
CA GLY A 640 8.00 7.26 7.51
C GLY A 640 7.07 8.19 8.29
N ASP A 641 6.12 8.85 7.61
CA ASP A 641 5.03 9.64 8.20
C ASP A 641 3.81 8.76 8.56
N LYS A 642 3.93 7.43 8.41
CA LYS A 642 2.88 6.40 8.54
C LYS A 642 1.75 6.45 7.50
N ARG A 643 1.90 7.18 6.41
CA ARG A 643 0.83 7.28 5.39
C ARG A 643 0.76 6.00 4.58
N VAL A 644 -0.44 5.43 4.54
CA VAL A 644 -0.73 4.20 3.80
C VAL A 644 -1.06 4.55 2.35
N ASN A 645 -0.45 3.85 1.40
CA ASN A 645 -0.70 4.01 -0.03
C ASN A 645 -0.78 2.63 -0.68
N LYS A 646 -1.83 2.35 -1.47
CA LYS A 646 -1.88 1.14 -2.30
C LYS A 646 -0.97 1.31 -3.51
N MET A 647 -0.08 0.36 -3.72
CA MET A 647 1.01 0.43 -4.69
C MET A 647 1.00 -0.79 -5.62
N ARG A 648 1.28 -0.58 -6.91
CA ARG A 648 1.83 -1.63 -7.79
C ARG A 648 3.34 -1.64 -7.59
N ASP A 649 3.89 -2.78 -7.19
CA ASP A 649 5.30 -2.94 -6.88
C ASP A 649 6.18 -2.77 -8.13
N LYS A 650 7.28 -2.02 -8.04
CA LYS A 650 8.29 -1.99 -9.10
C LYS A 650 9.14 -3.25 -9.00
N ALA A 651 8.79 -4.28 -9.76
CA ALA A 651 9.45 -5.58 -9.69
C ALA A 651 10.79 -5.65 -10.46
N PHE A 652 11.62 -6.63 -10.12
CA PHE A 652 12.99 -6.76 -10.63
C PHE A 652 13.10 -7.06 -12.12
N TRP A 653 12.20 -7.86 -12.72
CA TRP A 653 12.25 -8.11 -14.17
C TRP A 653 12.07 -6.81 -14.97
N GLU A 654 11.25 -5.88 -14.49
CA GLU A 654 11.07 -4.55 -15.06
C GLU A 654 12.27 -3.58 -14.84
N LEU A 655 13.43 -4.09 -14.41
CA LEU A 655 14.71 -3.37 -14.33
C LEU A 655 15.82 -4.00 -15.20
N ILE A 656 15.54 -5.16 -15.82
CA ILE A 656 16.44 -5.87 -16.75
C ILE A 656 15.86 -5.95 -18.17
N GLU A 657 14.56 -5.64 -18.31
CA GLU A 657 13.93 -5.04 -19.51
C GLU A 657 14.38 -3.58 -19.71
#